data_AF-A0A941L4P4-F1
#
_entry.id   AF-A0A941L4P4-F1
#
_cell.length_a   1.000
_cell.length_b   1.000
_cell.length_c   1.000
_cell.angle_alpha   90.00
_cell.angle_beta   90.00
_cell.angle_gamma   90.00
#
_symmetry.space_group_name_H-M   'P 1'
#
loop_
_entity.id
_entity.type
_entity.pdbx_description
1 polymer ?
#
loop_
_entity_poly.entity_id
_entity_poly.type
_entity_poly.pdbx_seq_one_letter_code
_entity_poly.pdbx_strand_id
1 'polypeptide(L)'
;MSTIKNSVSKEAVISKSDSIITSWQFYSNNTIPRVEMESFRGIIDSLQHKFGKKGFKELVNKAESRKFPLFYWAIDNYLKEDFYNDGSRFSSALLTPEGEIFSYSMSSEAILKARPYNNSTIRQALGLNFETTVENKAIQDSLLSELLRFQSVAEEDYRSYGQIRKFSEMLGADISDDGDLFTQDEIWNGVSGYLNGTYWKNYSFRRDSLEFQQSQGLRFVRLFLTSRDSVLGFLPKLQVDLLPAGGIKAITFDMPDLDIPSRPYSDIMDVIVQFTFLCLGIWLISIFYLRIKAKAIDTQPAFVISVLAGFMFSATQFLRYANELELSSEAILNSSLPDRLFITGILGAISAVLFFVLTSISDSVTRQYWPEKLKAWDLARRGFFKNKPVGRSAILSICIAGMLAGLWAVLLQIFPGTHITADVRLQSSNFAFPSIAVLMENLLGSLLVVISLLMILGNQLYAITKTKWLIPILSGFIFALFLEFFISLDVHPFNYSLIINFVIGVAFGAFYIRYGFLTMVLSLFIFVGIFTTRAGWLMPNSPDENLFYIFTTLVFGIFVLGFYFVTKGSEKKDLPDYVPTYIEDQAKGQRLDQELEIAQAVQKTFLPSRVEQLPGIDIAGICEPAQETGGDYYDMISLGKNRMAIAIGDVSGKGIQAAFYMTFVKGVLHSLSALILSPLELLNQLNRLFKENATRGTFVSMIYGILEADKRELTFARAGHNPMLIVRANGDTDWLMSKGIGIGVTSSLLFMKGTEEAVLKLNEGDVAVLYTDGITEMMNISNQFYGEERLERVVKGVRKGASSSILNIIISDVKEFKGVAKQHDDMTLVVIKADSSVNK
;
A
#
# COMPACT_ATOMS: atom_id res chain seq x y z
N MET A 1 31.88 -22.31 -15.66
CA MET A 1 31.86 -21.70 -17.02
C MET A 1 32.22 -22.68 -18.14
N SER A 2 33.30 -23.46 -18.06
CA SER A 2 33.61 -24.46 -19.12
C SER A 2 32.68 -25.67 -19.15
N THR A 3 32.09 -26.04 -18.00
CA THR A 3 31.13 -27.15 -17.86
C THR A 3 29.75 -26.84 -18.47
N ILE A 4 29.33 -25.58 -18.50
CA ILE A 4 27.99 -25.18 -19.00
C ILE A 4 27.99 -25.03 -20.54
N LYS A 5 29.14 -24.74 -21.16
CA LYS A 5 29.25 -24.54 -22.62
C LYS A 5 28.79 -25.76 -23.46
N ASN A 6 28.66 -26.93 -22.86
CA ASN A 6 28.27 -28.18 -23.49
C ASN A 6 26.86 -28.65 -23.09
N SER A 7 26.04 -27.80 -22.44
CA SER A 7 24.72 -28.20 -21.97
C SER A 7 23.77 -28.55 -23.13
N VAL A 8 23.12 -29.69 -23.00
CA VAL A 8 22.15 -30.24 -23.97
C VAL A 8 20.79 -29.54 -23.83
N SER A 9 19.95 -29.48 -24.88
CA SER A 9 18.62 -28.83 -24.80
C SER A 9 17.70 -29.50 -23.78
N LYS A 10 16.73 -28.77 -23.22
CA LYS A 10 15.74 -29.29 -22.24
C LYS A 10 15.09 -30.58 -22.75
N GLU A 11 14.67 -30.61 -24.01
CA GLU A 11 14.00 -31.76 -24.63
C GLU A 11 14.93 -32.96 -24.77
N ALA A 12 16.20 -32.72 -25.12
CA ALA A 12 17.17 -33.78 -25.27
C ALA A 12 17.62 -34.35 -23.92
N VAL A 13 17.63 -33.55 -22.85
CA VAL A 13 17.86 -34.03 -21.47
C VAL A 13 16.68 -34.88 -20.99
N ILE A 14 15.44 -34.45 -21.24
CA ILE A 14 14.23 -35.24 -20.93
C ILE A 14 14.28 -36.58 -21.66
N SER A 15 14.49 -36.56 -22.98
CA SER A 15 14.53 -37.79 -23.78
C SER A 15 15.62 -38.76 -23.33
N LYS A 16 16.81 -38.26 -22.96
CA LYS A 16 17.91 -39.08 -22.45
C LYS A 16 17.60 -39.67 -21.07
N SER A 17 17.01 -38.86 -20.17
CA SER A 17 16.53 -39.32 -18.85
C SER A 17 15.49 -40.43 -19.00
N ASP A 18 14.46 -40.19 -19.82
CA ASP A 18 13.37 -41.12 -20.07
C ASP A 18 13.89 -42.43 -20.66
N SER A 19 14.85 -42.38 -21.58
CA SER A 19 15.47 -43.59 -22.13
C SER A 19 16.15 -44.45 -21.05
N ILE A 20 16.83 -43.84 -20.07
CA ILE A 20 17.50 -44.57 -18.98
C ILE A 20 16.49 -45.09 -17.97
N ILE A 21 15.53 -44.26 -17.55
CA ILE A 21 14.48 -44.67 -16.60
C ILE A 21 13.59 -45.77 -17.20
N THR A 22 13.30 -45.71 -18.50
CA THR A 22 12.57 -46.77 -19.23
C THR A 22 13.40 -48.06 -19.28
N SER A 23 14.72 -47.97 -19.41
CA SER A 23 15.61 -49.15 -19.37
C SER A 23 15.57 -49.87 -18.01
N TRP A 24 15.24 -49.14 -16.95
CA TRP A 24 15.02 -49.70 -15.62
C TRP A 24 13.64 -50.38 -15.47
N GLN A 25 12.87 -50.48 -16.58
CA GLN A 25 11.51 -51.03 -16.65
C GLN A 25 10.49 -50.29 -15.79
N PHE A 26 10.72 -49.00 -15.56
CA PHE A 26 9.74 -48.10 -14.95
C PHE A 26 8.90 -47.46 -16.04
N TYR A 27 7.59 -47.71 -16.02
CA TYR A 27 6.70 -47.13 -17.02
C TYR A 27 5.39 -46.67 -16.40
N SER A 28 5.13 -45.36 -16.49
CA SER A 28 3.80 -44.78 -16.35
C SER A 28 3.60 -43.88 -17.56
N ASN A 29 2.66 -44.24 -18.44
CA ASN A 29 2.28 -43.44 -19.61
C ASN A 29 1.61 -42.09 -19.23
N ASN A 30 1.46 -41.81 -17.94
CA ASN A 30 0.61 -40.75 -17.42
C ASN A 30 1.36 -39.82 -16.46
N THR A 31 2.66 -39.56 -16.72
CA THR A 31 3.47 -38.60 -15.96
C THR A 31 3.79 -37.34 -16.76
N ILE A 32 3.80 -36.19 -16.08
CA ILE A 32 4.23 -34.91 -16.62
C ILE A 32 5.55 -34.52 -15.92
N PRO A 33 6.65 -34.30 -16.66
CA PRO A 33 7.93 -33.90 -16.10
C PRO A 33 7.98 -32.37 -15.88
N ARG A 34 8.33 -31.95 -14.67
CA ARG A 34 8.77 -30.57 -14.38
C ARG A 34 10.29 -30.53 -14.37
N VAL A 35 10.88 -29.72 -15.24
CA VAL A 35 12.34 -29.70 -15.46
C VAL A 35 12.91 -28.33 -15.20
N GLU A 36 13.85 -28.26 -14.25
CA GLU A 36 14.50 -27.02 -13.83
C GLU A 36 16.02 -27.20 -13.79
N MET A 37 16.77 -26.18 -14.20
CA MET A 37 18.22 -26.17 -14.06
C MET A 37 18.59 -25.48 -12.75
N GLU A 38 19.29 -26.19 -11.87
CA GLU A 38 19.64 -25.71 -10.54
C GLU A 38 21.16 -25.77 -10.32
N SER A 39 21.64 -24.92 -9.41
CA SER A 39 23.00 -25.01 -8.88
C SER A 39 23.05 -25.95 -7.68
N PHE A 40 24.13 -26.73 -7.52
CA PHE A 40 24.37 -27.56 -6.33
C PHE A 40 24.78 -26.71 -5.12
N ARG A 41 23.87 -25.85 -4.66
CA ARG A 41 24.11 -24.77 -3.69
C ARG A 41 24.84 -25.25 -2.44
N GLY A 42 24.36 -26.33 -1.82
CA GLY A 42 24.97 -26.88 -0.60
C GLY A 42 26.44 -27.25 -0.78
N ILE A 43 26.81 -27.82 -1.93
CA ILE A 43 28.20 -28.18 -2.23
C ILE A 43 29.01 -26.95 -2.61
N ILE A 44 28.48 -26.07 -3.47
CA ILE A 44 29.22 -24.90 -3.92
C ILE A 44 29.51 -23.95 -2.76
N ASP A 45 28.51 -23.65 -1.93
CA ASP A 45 28.67 -22.75 -0.78
C ASP A 45 29.66 -23.36 0.23
N SER A 46 29.57 -24.67 0.49
CA SER A 46 30.50 -25.37 1.40
C SER A 46 31.94 -25.41 0.86
N LEU A 47 32.14 -25.57 -0.45
CA LEU A 47 33.46 -25.50 -1.09
C LEU A 47 34.03 -24.08 -1.04
N GLN A 48 33.19 -23.06 -1.27
CA GLN A 48 33.59 -21.66 -1.16
C GLN A 48 33.97 -21.31 0.29
N HIS A 49 33.23 -21.82 1.27
CA HIS A 49 33.54 -21.67 2.69
C HIS A 49 34.87 -22.36 3.07
N LYS A 50 35.06 -23.62 2.66
CA LYS A 50 36.24 -24.43 3.01
C LYS A 50 37.53 -23.93 2.37
N PHE A 51 37.49 -23.54 1.08
CA PHE A 51 38.68 -23.19 0.31
C PHE A 51 38.87 -21.67 0.12
N GLY A 52 37.89 -20.85 0.50
CA GLY A 52 37.88 -19.41 0.23
C GLY A 52 37.81 -19.09 -1.27
N LYS A 53 37.74 -17.80 -1.61
CA LYS A 53 37.57 -17.34 -3.01
C LYS A 53 38.69 -17.79 -3.96
N LYS A 54 39.95 -17.71 -3.52
CA LYS A 54 41.12 -18.10 -4.33
C LYS A 54 41.23 -19.62 -4.48
N GLY A 55 41.11 -20.36 -3.37
CA GLY A 55 41.17 -21.81 -3.38
C GLY A 55 40.00 -22.43 -4.15
N PHE A 56 38.79 -21.88 -4.04
CA PHE A 56 37.66 -22.29 -4.87
C PHE A 56 37.90 -22.05 -6.36
N LYS A 57 38.45 -20.88 -6.74
CA LYS A 57 38.80 -20.59 -8.13
C LYS A 57 39.85 -21.57 -8.67
N GLU A 58 40.86 -21.89 -7.89
CA GLU A 58 41.87 -22.90 -8.25
C GLU A 58 41.26 -24.30 -8.36
N LEU A 59 40.40 -24.69 -7.41
CA LEU A 59 39.69 -25.97 -7.41
C LEU A 59 38.84 -26.13 -8.67
N VAL A 60 38.00 -25.15 -9.01
CA VAL A 60 37.11 -25.20 -10.19
C VAL A 60 37.88 -25.18 -11.51
N ASN A 61 39.11 -24.67 -11.52
CA ASN A 61 39.95 -24.65 -12.73
C ASN A 61 40.70 -25.97 -12.98
N LYS A 62 40.78 -26.88 -12.00
CA LYS A 62 41.37 -28.21 -12.19
C LYS A 62 40.57 -29.04 -13.21
N ALA A 63 41.24 -29.97 -13.90
CA ALA A 63 40.57 -30.83 -14.88
C ALA A 63 39.60 -31.84 -14.22
N GLU A 64 39.95 -32.33 -13.03
CA GLU A 64 39.15 -33.30 -12.26
C GLU A 64 37.82 -32.72 -11.75
N SER A 65 37.80 -31.43 -11.42
CA SER A 65 36.60 -30.72 -10.96
C SER A 65 35.60 -30.41 -12.08
N ARG A 66 36.01 -30.53 -13.35
CA ARG A 66 35.08 -30.44 -14.50
C ARG A 66 34.21 -31.68 -14.66
N LYS A 67 34.54 -32.80 -14.00
CA LYS A 67 33.77 -34.03 -14.08
C LYS A 67 32.48 -33.93 -13.26
N PHE A 68 32.51 -33.28 -12.10
CA PHE A 68 31.34 -33.18 -11.22
C PHE A 68 30.34 -32.08 -11.66
N PRO A 69 29.02 -32.37 -11.69
CA PRO A 69 28.00 -31.41 -12.03
C PRO A 69 27.77 -30.38 -10.89
N LEU A 70 28.46 -29.24 -10.94
CA LEU A 70 28.15 -28.09 -10.06
C LEU A 70 26.76 -27.47 -10.38
N PHE A 71 26.25 -27.72 -11.58
CA PHE A 71 24.90 -27.40 -12.01
C PHE A 71 24.26 -28.68 -12.53
N TYR A 72 22.97 -28.86 -12.28
CA TYR A 72 22.24 -30.06 -12.68
C TYR A 72 20.83 -29.71 -13.17
N TRP A 73 20.24 -30.63 -13.92
CA TRP A 73 18.81 -30.61 -14.23
C TRP A 73 18.07 -31.42 -13.18
N ALA A 74 17.14 -30.79 -12.48
CA ALA A 74 16.15 -31.44 -11.62
C ALA A 74 14.94 -31.79 -12.49
N ILE A 75 14.58 -33.08 -12.54
CA ILE A 75 13.38 -33.57 -13.21
C ILE A 75 12.48 -34.18 -12.14
N ASP A 76 11.39 -33.49 -11.82
CA ASP A 76 10.33 -34.01 -10.95
C ASP A 76 9.16 -34.49 -11.82
N ASN A 77 8.88 -35.78 -11.78
CA ASN A 77 7.75 -36.38 -12.48
C ASN A 77 6.54 -36.44 -11.56
N TYR A 78 5.38 -36.04 -12.09
CA TYR A 78 4.10 -36.04 -11.38
C TYR A 78 3.07 -36.83 -12.19
N LEU A 79 2.12 -37.49 -11.53
CA LEU A 79 1.00 -38.12 -12.23
C LEU A 79 0.06 -37.05 -12.81
N LYS A 80 -0.45 -37.27 -14.02
CA LYS A 80 -1.33 -36.33 -14.73
C LYS A 80 -2.60 -35.96 -13.94
N GLU A 81 -3.12 -36.91 -13.16
CA GLU A 81 -4.30 -36.73 -12.30
C GLU A 81 -4.01 -35.82 -11.08
N ASP A 82 -2.78 -35.85 -10.57
CA ASP A 82 -2.38 -35.17 -9.33
C ASP A 82 -1.51 -33.92 -9.58
N PHE A 83 -1.12 -33.66 -10.84
CA PHE A 83 -0.25 -32.55 -11.24
C PHE A 83 -0.78 -31.18 -10.80
N TYR A 84 -2.10 -31.00 -10.82
CA TYR A 84 -2.76 -29.72 -10.51
C TYR A 84 -3.37 -29.64 -9.10
N ASN A 85 -3.44 -30.76 -8.37
CA ASN A 85 -4.01 -30.88 -7.02
C ASN A 85 -2.99 -31.53 -6.08
N ASP A 86 -2.02 -30.75 -5.60
CA ASP A 86 -1.12 -31.05 -4.48
C ASP A 86 -0.60 -32.52 -4.42
N GLY A 87 -0.31 -33.09 -5.60
CA GLY A 87 0.10 -34.48 -5.74
C GLY A 87 1.49 -34.74 -5.16
N SER A 88 1.65 -35.90 -4.54
CA SER A 88 2.97 -36.40 -4.16
C SER A 88 3.83 -36.60 -5.42
N ARG A 89 5.10 -36.18 -5.38
CA ARG A 89 6.04 -36.40 -6.49
C ARG A 89 6.12 -37.89 -6.80
N PHE A 90 5.95 -38.28 -8.06
CA PHE A 90 6.01 -39.67 -8.49
C PHE A 90 7.46 -40.18 -8.47
N SER A 91 8.36 -39.45 -9.15
CA SER A 91 9.80 -39.68 -9.09
C SER A 91 10.56 -38.36 -9.26
N SER A 92 11.81 -38.34 -8.82
CA SER A 92 12.72 -37.21 -8.96
C SER A 92 14.08 -37.71 -9.43
N ALA A 93 14.64 -37.07 -10.44
CA ALA A 93 15.96 -37.38 -11.00
C ALA A 93 16.81 -36.12 -11.08
N LEU A 94 18.08 -36.21 -10.69
CA LEU A 94 19.06 -35.16 -10.89
C LEU A 94 20.05 -35.60 -11.97
N LEU A 95 20.22 -34.76 -12.99
CA LEU A 95 21.04 -35.06 -14.16
C LEU A 95 22.15 -34.03 -14.35
N THR A 96 23.30 -34.48 -14.85
CA THR A 96 24.37 -33.57 -15.26
C THR A 96 23.90 -32.65 -16.40
N PRO A 97 24.62 -31.54 -16.70
CA PRO A 97 24.32 -30.70 -17.87
C PRO A 97 24.33 -31.47 -19.20
N GLU A 98 25.04 -32.59 -19.26
CA GLU A 98 25.10 -33.53 -20.39
C GLU A 98 23.98 -34.59 -20.36
N GLY A 99 23.09 -34.56 -19.37
CA GLY A 99 21.95 -35.45 -19.22
C GLY A 99 22.28 -36.84 -18.67
N GLU A 100 23.32 -36.99 -17.86
CA GLU A 100 23.60 -38.25 -17.14
C GLU A 100 22.95 -38.22 -15.75
N ILE A 101 22.15 -39.24 -15.40
CA ILE A 101 21.53 -39.33 -14.06
C ILE A 101 22.63 -39.59 -13.03
N PHE A 102 22.68 -38.81 -11.95
CA PHE A 102 23.59 -39.05 -10.83
C PHE A 102 22.88 -39.18 -9.48
N SER A 103 21.61 -38.77 -9.40
CA SER A 103 20.73 -39.03 -8.26
C SER A 103 19.34 -39.36 -8.77
N TYR A 104 18.65 -40.29 -8.12
CA TYR A 104 17.29 -40.70 -8.46
C TYR A 104 16.53 -41.09 -7.20
N SER A 105 15.23 -40.82 -7.14
CA SER A 105 14.37 -41.29 -6.07
C SER A 105 12.93 -41.45 -6.55
N MET A 106 12.24 -42.43 -5.99
CA MET A 106 10.83 -42.69 -6.26
C MET A 106 10.04 -42.69 -4.95
N SER A 107 8.85 -42.09 -4.96
CA SER A 107 8.01 -42.06 -3.75
C SER A 107 7.50 -43.46 -3.40
N SER A 108 7.34 -43.73 -2.11
CA SER A 108 6.81 -45.02 -1.63
C SER A 108 5.43 -45.32 -2.22
N GLU A 109 4.59 -44.29 -2.35
CA GLU A 109 3.25 -44.41 -2.94
C GLU A 109 3.31 -44.80 -4.42
N ALA A 110 4.23 -44.18 -5.18
CA ALA A 110 4.48 -44.55 -6.57
C ALA A 110 4.97 -46.01 -6.69
N ILE A 111 5.85 -46.46 -5.80
CA ILE A 111 6.36 -47.84 -5.79
C ILE A 111 5.24 -48.84 -5.48
N LEU A 112 4.36 -48.56 -4.52
CA LEU A 112 3.23 -49.42 -4.16
C LEU A 112 2.21 -49.55 -5.30
N LYS A 113 1.98 -48.46 -6.06
CA LYS A 113 1.07 -48.40 -7.20
C LYS A 113 1.67 -49.06 -8.45
N ALA A 114 2.93 -48.75 -8.78
CA ALA A 114 3.58 -49.20 -10.01
C ALA A 114 4.21 -50.61 -9.89
N ARG A 115 4.55 -51.05 -8.67
CA ARG A 115 5.23 -52.32 -8.36
C ARG A 115 6.39 -52.61 -9.34
N PRO A 116 7.39 -51.71 -9.40
CA PRO A 116 8.44 -51.78 -10.41
C PRO A 116 9.29 -53.04 -10.23
N TYR A 117 9.63 -53.67 -11.35
CA TYR A 117 10.49 -54.84 -11.42
C TYR A 117 11.54 -54.66 -12.51
N ASN A 118 12.70 -55.32 -12.40
CA ASN A 118 13.72 -55.25 -13.44
C ASN A 118 14.40 -56.61 -13.65
N ASN A 119 13.95 -57.32 -14.68
CA ASN A 119 14.44 -58.65 -15.03
C ASN A 119 15.93 -58.65 -15.41
N SER A 120 16.44 -57.57 -16.01
CA SER A 120 17.85 -57.48 -16.40
C SER A 120 18.78 -57.39 -15.19
N THR A 121 18.35 -56.67 -14.15
CA THR A 121 19.10 -56.56 -12.89
C THR A 121 19.12 -57.89 -12.16
N ILE A 122 17.98 -58.61 -12.11
CA ILE A 122 17.90 -59.91 -11.45
C ILE A 122 18.79 -60.94 -12.16
N ARG A 123 18.81 -60.95 -13.50
CA ARG A 123 19.75 -61.80 -14.25
C ARG A 123 21.20 -61.50 -13.91
N GLN A 124 21.55 -60.21 -13.82
CA GLN A 124 22.91 -59.79 -13.47
C GLN A 124 23.27 -60.12 -12.01
N ALA A 125 22.33 -59.96 -11.08
CA ALA A 125 22.50 -60.31 -9.67
C ALA A 125 22.84 -61.81 -9.53
N LEU A 126 22.07 -62.65 -10.21
CA LEU A 126 22.20 -64.12 -10.21
C LEU A 126 23.30 -64.65 -11.15
N GLY A 127 24.05 -63.79 -11.85
CA GLY A 127 25.12 -64.21 -12.77
C GLY A 127 24.65 -65.00 -13.98
N LEU A 128 23.38 -64.86 -14.39
CA LEU A 128 22.76 -65.65 -15.45
C LEU A 128 23.12 -65.12 -16.85
N ASN A 129 23.87 -65.91 -17.61
CA ASN A 129 24.23 -65.61 -19.01
C ASN A 129 23.52 -66.60 -19.95
N PHE A 130 22.51 -66.14 -20.70
CA PHE A 130 21.78 -66.95 -21.68
C PHE A 130 22.08 -66.51 -23.12
N GLU A 131 22.24 -67.44 -24.06
CA GLU A 131 22.21 -67.15 -25.50
C GLU A 131 20.76 -66.80 -25.92
N THR A 132 20.57 -65.65 -26.57
CA THR A 132 19.23 -65.07 -26.76
C THR A 132 18.56 -65.51 -28.05
N THR A 133 17.54 -66.39 -27.95
CA THR A 133 16.50 -66.59 -28.97
C THR A 133 15.15 -66.06 -28.46
N VAL A 134 14.27 -65.64 -29.38
CA VAL A 134 13.00 -64.94 -29.05
C VAL A 134 12.06 -65.79 -28.17
N GLU A 135 12.01 -67.10 -28.40
CA GLU A 135 11.20 -68.04 -27.60
C GLU A 135 11.74 -68.23 -26.18
N ASN A 136 13.07 -68.29 -26.00
CA ASN A 136 13.68 -68.41 -24.67
C ASN A 136 13.47 -67.15 -23.83
N LYS A 137 13.46 -65.97 -24.47
CA LYS A 137 13.30 -64.70 -23.75
C LYS A 137 11.93 -64.59 -23.07
N ALA A 138 10.85 -64.98 -23.75
CA ALA A 138 9.50 -64.89 -23.18
C ALA A 138 9.30 -65.85 -21.99
N ILE A 139 9.82 -67.07 -22.10
CA ILE A 139 9.79 -68.07 -21.03
C ILE A 139 10.65 -67.61 -19.84
N GLN A 140 11.86 -67.10 -20.11
CA GLN A 140 12.76 -66.53 -19.09
C GLN A 140 12.14 -65.31 -18.39
N ASP A 141 11.52 -64.39 -19.12
CA ASP A 141 10.87 -63.21 -18.55
C ASP A 141 9.63 -63.58 -17.72
N SER A 142 8.86 -64.59 -18.14
CA SER A 142 7.74 -65.13 -17.37
C SER A 142 8.20 -65.84 -16.10
N LEU A 143 9.31 -66.58 -16.14
CA LEU A 143 9.90 -67.27 -14.98
C LEU A 143 10.51 -66.29 -13.97
N LEU A 144 11.23 -65.27 -14.45
CA LEU A 144 11.70 -64.18 -13.58
C LEU A 144 10.51 -63.43 -12.95
N SER A 145 9.39 -63.28 -13.66
CA SER A 145 8.17 -62.68 -13.10
C SER A 145 7.49 -63.50 -12.00
N GLU A 146 7.71 -64.81 -11.96
CA GLU A 146 7.25 -65.68 -10.88
C GLU A 146 8.13 -65.55 -9.62
N LEU A 147 9.45 -65.45 -9.81
CA LEU A 147 10.43 -65.12 -8.77
C LEU A 147 10.18 -63.73 -8.13
N LEU A 148 9.54 -62.82 -8.87
CA LEU A 148 9.24 -61.44 -8.46
C LEU A 148 8.12 -61.30 -7.41
N ARG A 149 7.34 -62.36 -7.14
CA ARG A 149 6.29 -62.34 -6.12
C ARG A 149 6.86 -62.58 -4.72
N PHE A 150 7.43 -61.54 -4.12
CA PHE A 150 7.57 -61.48 -2.66
C PHE A 150 6.20 -61.24 -2.02
N GLN A 151 5.30 -62.23 -2.06
CA GLN A 151 4.28 -62.32 -1.02
C GLN A 151 4.98 -62.84 0.24
N SER A 152 4.63 -62.25 1.38
CA SER A 152 4.97 -62.80 2.69
C SER A 152 4.72 -64.31 2.66
N VAL A 153 5.75 -65.11 2.89
CA VAL A 153 5.56 -66.48 3.36
C VAL A 153 5.00 -66.35 4.77
N ALA A 154 3.71 -66.03 4.87
CA ALA A 154 2.88 -66.57 5.93
C ALA A 154 2.81 -68.07 5.65
N GLU A 155 2.85 -68.87 6.71
CA GLU A 155 3.16 -70.31 6.77
C GLU A 155 2.38 -71.29 5.87
N GLU A 156 1.63 -70.86 4.85
CA GLU A 156 0.78 -71.73 4.02
C GLU A 156 1.31 -72.04 2.60
N ASP A 157 2.38 -71.39 2.11
CA ASP A 157 2.84 -71.57 0.70
C ASP A 157 4.24 -72.18 0.51
N TYR A 158 4.65 -73.09 1.39
CA TYR A 158 5.88 -73.90 1.21
C TYR A 158 5.89 -74.77 -0.08
N ARG A 159 4.74 -74.93 -0.76
CA ARG A 159 4.63 -75.66 -2.03
C ARG A 159 5.20 -74.90 -3.24
N SER A 160 5.33 -73.57 -3.17
CA SER A 160 5.85 -72.73 -4.26
C SER A 160 7.40 -72.70 -4.33
N TYR A 161 8.06 -72.67 -3.17
CA TYR A 161 9.54 -72.56 -3.09
C TYR A 161 10.27 -73.76 -3.73
N GLY A 162 9.72 -74.96 -3.58
CA GLY A 162 10.28 -76.17 -4.22
C GLY A 162 10.19 -76.19 -5.75
N GLN A 163 9.19 -75.51 -6.34
CA GLN A 163 9.11 -75.33 -7.79
C GLN A 163 10.11 -74.28 -8.26
N ILE A 164 10.19 -73.15 -7.55
CA ILE A 164 11.16 -72.07 -7.83
C ILE A 164 12.60 -72.60 -7.80
N ARG A 165 12.94 -73.46 -6.83
CA ARG A 165 14.24 -74.15 -6.75
C ARG A 165 14.52 -75.06 -7.95
N LYS A 166 13.60 -75.96 -8.30
CA LYS A 166 13.77 -76.86 -9.45
C LYS A 166 13.95 -76.09 -10.77
N PHE A 167 13.27 -74.96 -10.93
CA PHE A 167 13.34 -74.16 -12.14
C PHE A 167 14.57 -73.22 -12.18
N SER A 168 15.07 -72.75 -11.04
CA SER A 168 16.33 -72.00 -10.95
C SER A 168 17.56 -72.89 -11.23
N GLU A 169 17.56 -74.13 -10.72
CA GLU A 169 18.56 -75.15 -11.05
C GLU A 169 18.59 -75.46 -12.57
N MET A 170 17.42 -75.51 -13.23
CA MET A 170 17.32 -75.66 -14.70
C MET A 170 17.91 -74.47 -15.48
N LEU A 171 17.92 -73.28 -14.89
CA LEU A 171 18.45 -72.05 -15.47
C LEU A 171 19.92 -71.79 -15.07
N GLY A 172 20.53 -72.68 -14.28
CA GLY A 172 21.92 -72.56 -13.83
C GLY A 172 22.14 -71.57 -12.68
N ALA A 173 21.08 -71.18 -11.95
CA ALA A 173 21.17 -70.36 -10.74
C ALA A 173 21.16 -71.25 -9.49
N ASP A 174 22.08 -71.01 -8.55
CA ASP A 174 22.15 -71.68 -7.25
C ASP A 174 21.52 -70.77 -6.19
N ILE A 175 20.41 -71.18 -5.55
CA ILE A 175 19.67 -70.37 -4.56
C ILE A 175 19.84 -70.98 -3.16
N SER A 176 20.05 -70.15 -2.13
CA SER A 176 20.30 -70.60 -0.76
C SER A 176 19.13 -71.39 -0.12
N ASP A 177 19.47 -72.33 0.79
CA ASP A 177 18.50 -73.20 1.47
C ASP A 177 17.64 -72.47 2.54
N ASP A 178 18.03 -71.25 2.95
CA ASP A 178 17.45 -70.54 4.12
C ASP A 178 16.19 -69.70 3.80
N GLY A 179 15.70 -69.73 2.55
CA GLY A 179 14.51 -68.95 2.14
C GLY A 179 14.80 -67.47 1.85
N ASP A 180 16.03 -67.01 2.08
CA ASP A 180 16.51 -65.71 1.62
C ASP A 180 16.82 -65.77 0.11
N LEU A 181 16.01 -65.05 -0.67
CA LEU A 181 15.95 -65.10 -2.14
C LEU A 181 17.20 -64.55 -2.86
N PHE A 182 18.08 -63.81 -2.16
CA PHE A 182 19.34 -63.31 -2.72
C PHE A 182 20.49 -63.38 -1.71
N THR A 183 21.66 -63.87 -2.12
CA THR A 183 22.88 -63.76 -1.30
C THR A 183 23.39 -62.31 -1.27
N GLN A 184 24.19 -61.95 -0.25
CA GLN A 184 24.74 -60.59 -0.16
C GLN A 184 25.51 -60.19 -1.44
N ASP A 185 26.27 -61.13 -2.03
CA ASP A 185 27.03 -60.87 -3.26
C ASP A 185 26.15 -60.67 -4.50
N GLU A 186 25.02 -61.38 -4.60
CA GLU A 186 24.04 -61.17 -5.67
C GLU A 186 23.41 -59.77 -5.59
N ILE A 187 23.07 -59.31 -4.38
CA ILE A 187 22.52 -57.96 -4.18
C ILE A 187 23.55 -56.88 -4.60
N TRP A 188 24.83 -57.09 -4.28
CA TRP A 188 25.91 -56.19 -4.73
C TRP A 188 26.09 -56.18 -6.26
N ASN A 189 25.94 -57.33 -6.92
CA ASN A 189 26.03 -57.43 -8.38
C ASN A 189 24.85 -56.71 -9.07
N GLY A 190 23.64 -56.79 -8.49
CA GLY A 190 22.46 -56.06 -8.97
C GLY A 190 22.64 -54.54 -8.98
N VAL A 191 23.26 -53.95 -7.94
CA VAL A 191 23.56 -52.51 -7.90
C VAL A 191 24.44 -52.07 -9.07
N SER A 192 25.42 -52.89 -9.46
CA SER A 192 26.37 -52.55 -10.53
C SER A 192 25.69 -52.32 -11.89
N GLY A 193 24.58 -53.02 -12.16
CA GLY A 193 23.76 -52.82 -13.36
C GLY A 193 23.14 -51.43 -13.44
N TYR A 194 22.60 -50.94 -12.32
CA TYR A 194 22.03 -49.59 -12.24
C TYR A 194 23.10 -48.51 -12.36
N LEU A 195 24.25 -48.68 -11.70
CA LEU A 195 25.32 -47.67 -11.74
C LEU A 195 25.92 -47.50 -13.14
N ASN A 196 26.00 -48.55 -13.95
CA ASN A 196 26.52 -48.49 -15.32
C ASN A 196 25.71 -47.56 -16.25
N GLY A 197 24.41 -47.38 -15.99
CA GLY A 197 23.54 -46.46 -16.74
C GLY A 197 23.58 -45.01 -16.26
N THR A 198 24.35 -44.72 -15.21
CA THR A 198 24.40 -43.42 -14.53
C THR A 198 25.76 -42.73 -14.70
N TYR A 199 25.86 -41.50 -14.20
CA TYR A 199 27.12 -40.76 -14.06
C TYR A 199 28.21 -41.57 -13.32
N TRP A 200 27.80 -42.47 -12.41
CA TRP A 200 28.69 -43.26 -11.58
C TRP A 200 29.41 -44.40 -12.30
N LYS A 201 29.11 -44.68 -13.58
CA LYS A 201 29.74 -45.74 -14.39
C LYS A 201 31.28 -45.63 -14.48
N ASN A 202 31.81 -44.42 -14.35
CA ASN A 202 33.24 -44.14 -14.45
C ASN A 202 33.96 -44.19 -13.10
N TYR A 203 33.27 -44.57 -12.03
CA TYR A 203 33.77 -44.56 -10.66
C TYR A 203 33.87 -45.97 -10.10
N SER A 204 34.94 -46.25 -9.39
CA SER A 204 35.13 -47.49 -8.65
C SER A 204 34.65 -47.32 -7.20
N PHE A 205 33.90 -48.29 -6.69
CA PHE A 205 33.31 -48.23 -5.35
C PHE A 205 33.80 -49.38 -4.46
N ARG A 206 34.03 -49.06 -3.19
CA ARG A 206 34.18 -50.02 -2.10
C ARG A 206 32.79 -50.32 -1.52
N ARG A 207 32.51 -51.60 -1.31
CA ARG A 207 31.32 -52.09 -0.61
C ARG A 207 31.54 -51.89 0.90
N ASP A 208 30.72 -51.06 1.55
CA ASP A 208 30.90 -50.76 2.97
C ASP A 208 29.96 -51.59 3.86
N SER A 209 28.65 -51.44 3.67
CA SER A 209 27.63 -52.18 4.41
C SER A 209 26.32 -52.31 3.62
N LEU A 210 25.48 -53.25 4.05
CA LEU A 210 24.15 -53.51 3.50
C LEU A 210 23.17 -53.70 4.66
N GLU A 211 22.02 -53.03 4.59
CA GLU A 211 20.98 -53.05 5.63
C GLU A 211 19.60 -53.34 5.03
N PHE A 212 18.84 -54.23 5.66
CA PHE A 212 17.43 -54.47 5.31
C PHE A 212 16.55 -53.45 6.03
N GLN A 213 15.74 -52.72 5.27
CA GLN A 213 14.90 -51.64 5.77
C GLN A 213 13.44 -51.90 5.43
N GLN A 214 12.55 -51.57 6.36
CA GLN A 214 11.10 -51.61 6.14
C GLN A 214 10.49 -50.26 6.53
N SER A 215 9.89 -49.56 5.57
CA SER A 215 9.29 -48.24 5.79
C SER A 215 8.03 -48.08 4.94
N GLN A 216 6.95 -47.55 5.53
CA GLN A 216 5.65 -47.33 4.85
C GLN A 216 5.10 -48.57 4.13
N GLY A 217 5.27 -49.76 4.73
CA GLY A 217 4.82 -51.02 4.13
C GLY A 217 5.71 -51.58 3.01
N LEU A 218 6.77 -50.87 2.62
CA LEU A 218 7.75 -51.33 1.64
C LEU A 218 8.98 -51.91 2.33
N ARG A 219 9.42 -53.08 1.87
CA ARG A 219 10.73 -53.66 2.19
C ARG A 219 11.71 -53.32 1.08
N PHE A 220 12.90 -52.90 1.44
CA PHE A 220 13.99 -52.61 0.51
C PHE A 220 15.33 -52.84 1.19
N VAL A 221 16.36 -53.07 0.38
CA VAL A 221 17.74 -53.22 0.83
C VAL A 221 18.47 -51.92 0.56
N ARG A 222 19.14 -51.39 1.58
CA ARG A 222 19.98 -50.19 1.48
C ARG A 222 21.43 -50.59 1.44
N LEU A 223 22.13 -50.17 0.40
CA LEU A 223 23.56 -50.42 0.22
C LEU A 223 24.35 -49.13 0.35
N PHE A 224 25.44 -49.19 1.11
CA PHE A 224 26.37 -48.08 1.29
C PHE A 224 27.67 -48.36 0.54
N LEU A 225 28.05 -47.44 -0.36
CA LEU A 225 29.24 -47.54 -1.20
C LEU A 225 30.11 -46.29 -1.02
N THR A 226 31.40 -46.45 -0.75
CA THR A 226 32.35 -45.32 -0.78
C THR A 226 33.16 -45.37 -2.06
N SER A 227 33.23 -44.28 -2.82
CA SER A 227 34.07 -44.22 -4.01
C SER A 227 35.55 -44.29 -3.66
N ARG A 228 36.35 -44.97 -4.48
CA ARG A 228 37.81 -44.99 -4.38
C ARG A 228 38.45 -43.84 -5.14
N ASP A 229 37.71 -43.23 -6.06
CA ASP A 229 38.16 -42.12 -6.89
C ASP A 229 37.70 -40.79 -6.27
N SER A 230 38.60 -39.82 -6.17
CA SER A 230 38.26 -38.52 -5.57
C SER A 230 37.46 -37.63 -6.52
N VAL A 231 36.39 -37.02 -6.00
CA VAL A 231 35.60 -35.98 -6.66
C VAL A 231 35.77 -34.68 -5.88
N LEU A 232 36.28 -33.63 -6.53
CA LEU A 232 36.53 -32.33 -5.90
C LEU A 232 37.44 -32.40 -4.65
N GLY A 233 38.26 -33.46 -4.54
CA GLY A 233 39.12 -33.72 -3.38
C GLY A 233 38.45 -34.51 -2.24
N PHE A 234 37.23 -35.00 -2.44
CA PHE A 234 36.46 -35.79 -1.49
C PHE A 234 36.15 -37.18 -2.05
N LEU A 235 35.91 -38.16 -1.16
CA LEU A 235 35.47 -39.50 -1.55
C LEU A 235 33.94 -39.58 -1.40
N PRO A 236 33.15 -39.48 -2.49
CA PRO A 236 31.70 -39.48 -2.37
C PRO A 236 31.21 -40.84 -1.84
N LYS A 237 30.19 -40.77 -0.99
CA LYS A 237 29.44 -41.94 -0.50
C LYS A 237 28.13 -42.03 -1.25
N LEU A 238 27.82 -43.19 -1.78
CA LEU A 238 26.57 -43.50 -2.46
C LEU A 238 25.72 -44.39 -1.57
N GLN A 239 24.44 -44.09 -1.51
CA GLN A 239 23.43 -44.93 -0.90
C GLN A 239 22.46 -45.36 -1.99
N VAL A 240 22.32 -46.68 -2.18
CA VAL A 240 21.42 -47.26 -3.18
C VAL A 240 20.36 -48.08 -2.47
N ASP A 241 19.10 -47.72 -2.65
CA ASP A 241 17.96 -48.45 -2.12
C ASP A 241 17.38 -49.34 -3.24
N LEU A 242 17.47 -50.66 -3.09
CA LEU A 242 16.94 -51.66 -4.03
C LEU A 242 15.72 -52.37 -3.47
N LEU A 243 14.72 -52.56 -4.31
CA LEU A 243 13.52 -53.34 -4.00
C LEU A 243 13.81 -54.83 -4.19
N PRO A 244 13.11 -55.72 -3.46
CA PRO A 244 13.23 -57.17 -3.62
C PRO A 244 12.96 -57.64 -5.06
N ALA A 245 12.12 -56.91 -5.79
CA ALA A 245 11.78 -57.13 -7.19
C ALA A 245 12.90 -56.70 -8.18
N GLY A 246 14.11 -56.42 -7.70
CA GLY A 246 15.21 -55.90 -8.50
C GLY A 246 15.03 -54.46 -8.98
N GLY A 247 13.89 -53.81 -8.68
CA GLY A 247 13.64 -52.40 -9.01
C GLY A 247 14.45 -51.44 -8.12
N ILE A 248 14.84 -50.29 -8.65
CA ILE A 248 15.53 -49.25 -7.88
C ILE A 248 14.56 -48.28 -7.21
N LYS A 249 14.70 -48.09 -5.90
CA LYS A 249 13.93 -47.09 -5.14
C LYS A 249 14.62 -45.74 -5.14
N ALA A 250 15.93 -45.72 -4.87
CA ALA A 250 16.69 -44.48 -4.85
C ALA A 250 18.19 -44.72 -5.08
N ILE A 251 18.83 -43.75 -5.72
CA ILE A 251 20.28 -43.53 -5.73
C ILE A 251 20.48 -42.16 -5.13
N THR A 252 20.99 -42.10 -3.90
CA THR A 252 21.38 -40.84 -3.27
C THR A 252 22.87 -40.82 -3.05
N PHE A 253 23.46 -39.63 -3.06
CA PHE A 253 24.88 -39.48 -2.82
C PHE A 253 25.10 -38.39 -1.76
N ASP A 254 26.18 -38.55 -1.02
CA ASP A 254 26.65 -37.63 -0.01
C ASP A 254 28.16 -37.40 -0.18
N MET A 255 28.65 -36.22 0.20
CA MET A 255 30.08 -35.94 0.31
C MET A 255 30.43 -35.71 1.78
N PRO A 256 31.01 -36.72 2.46
CA PRO A 256 31.51 -36.56 3.82
C PRO A 256 32.52 -35.39 3.89
N ASP A 257 32.58 -34.69 5.02
CA ASP A 257 33.50 -33.56 5.31
C ASP A 257 33.19 -32.22 4.60
N LEU A 258 31.99 -32.07 4.05
CA LEU A 258 31.39 -30.80 3.63
C LEU A 258 30.25 -30.43 4.59
N ASP A 259 30.59 -29.75 5.69
CA ASP A 259 29.58 -29.17 6.59
C ASP A 259 28.82 -28.08 5.84
N ILE A 260 27.53 -28.30 5.61
CA ILE A 260 26.61 -27.25 5.15
C ILE A 260 26.37 -26.37 6.38
N PRO A 261 26.86 -25.12 6.43
CA PRO A 261 26.61 -24.27 7.58
C PRO A 261 25.10 -24.03 7.69
N SER A 262 24.47 -24.65 8.69
CA SER A 262 23.10 -24.31 9.09
C SER A 262 23.11 -22.85 9.50
N ARG A 263 22.22 -22.03 8.92
CA ARG A 263 22.08 -20.61 9.31
C ARG A 263 21.62 -20.58 10.77
N PRO A 264 22.46 -20.28 11.77
CA PRO A 264 22.04 -20.38 13.17
C PRO A 264 21.06 -19.28 13.58
N TYR A 265 20.88 -18.27 12.72
CA TYR A 265 20.19 -17.02 13.01
C TYR A 265 18.99 -16.73 12.10
N SER A 266 18.63 -17.60 11.15
CA SER A 266 17.53 -17.34 10.19
C SER A 266 16.21 -17.09 10.91
N ASP A 267 15.85 -17.97 11.84
CA ASP A 267 14.49 -18.01 12.38
C ASP A 267 14.21 -16.79 13.27
N ILE A 268 15.20 -16.35 14.06
CA ILE A 268 15.08 -15.14 14.89
C ILE A 268 15.02 -13.89 14.01
N MET A 269 15.86 -13.82 12.97
CA MET A 269 15.86 -12.66 12.06
C MET A 269 14.57 -12.56 11.26
N ASP A 270 14.00 -13.68 10.83
CA ASP A 270 12.71 -13.70 10.13
C ASP A 270 11.59 -13.15 11.03
N VAL A 271 11.57 -13.54 12.32
CA VAL A 271 10.63 -12.98 13.31
C VAL A 271 10.84 -11.47 13.51
N ILE A 272 12.08 -11.01 13.65
CA ILE A 272 12.40 -9.58 13.79
C ILE A 272 11.94 -8.79 12.55
N VAL A 273 12.19 -9.33 11.36
CA VAL A 273 11.80 -8.73 10.08
C VAL A 273 10.27 -8.62 9.99
N GLN A 274 9.54 -9.71 10.26
CA GLN A 274 8.08 -9.72 10.25
C GLN A 274 7.49 -8.74 11.27
N PHE A 275 8.01 -8.72 12.49
CA PHE A 275 7.58 -7.78 13.53
C PHE A 275 7.85 -6.32 13.12
N THR A 276 9.00 -6.05 12.49
CA THR A 276 9.35 -4.72 11.98
C THR A 276 8.37 -4.25 10.91
N PHE A 277 7.98 -5.13 9.97
CA PHE A 277 6.97 -4.82 8.96
C PHE A 277 5.60 -4.53 9.57
N LEU A 278 5.20 -5.28 10.59
CA LEU A 278 3.94 -5.05 11.31
C LEU A 278 3.92 -3.67 11.98
N CYS A 279 4.96 -3.33 12.73
CA CYS A 279 5.09 -2.02 13.37
C CYS A 279 5.10 -0.88 12.34
N LEU A 280 5.84 -1.05 11.24
CA LEU A 280 5.91 -0.08 10.16
C LEU A 280 4.55 0.11 9.47
N GLY A 281 3.78 -0.97 9.29
CA GLY A 281 2.41 -0.93 8.77
C GLY A 281 1.46 -0.12 9.66
N ILE A 282 1.46 -0.38 10.97
CA ILE A 282 0.64 0.36 11.95
C ILE A 282 1.02 1.85 11.96
N TRP A 283 2.33 2.13 11.93
CA TRP A 283 2.86 3.50 11.89
C TRP A 283 2.45 4.25 10.60
N LEU A 284 2.54 3.60 9.44
CA LEU A 284 2.11 4.17 8.16
C LEU A 284 0.61 4.48 8.15
N ILE A 285 -0.24 3.55 8.62
CA ILE A 285 -1.68 3.78 8.71
C ILE A 285 -1.99 4.98 9.63
N SER A 286 -1.28 5.08 10.75
CA SER A 286 -1.45 6.19 11.71
C SER A 286 -1.09 7.54 11.06
N ILE A 287 0.03 7.63 10.34
CA ILE A 287 0.44 8.84 9.63
C ILE A 287 -0.57 9.17 8.53
N PHE A 288 -1.01 8.18 7.76
CA PHE A 288 -1.99 8.37 6.70
C PHE A 288 -3.28 8.99 7.24
N TYR A 289 -3.81 8.45 8.34
CA TYR A 289 -5.00 8.98 9.00
C TYR A 289 -4.82 10.44 9.47
N LEU A 290 -3.69 10.75 10.12
CA LEU A 290 -3.39 12.12 10.56
C LEU A 290 -3.30 13.09 9.38
N ARG A 291 -2.73 12.66 8.25
CA ARG A 291 -2.60 13.47 7.04
C ARG A 291 -3.93 13.69 6.32
N ILE A 292 -4.81 12.69 6.30
CA ILE A 292 -6.21 12.85 5.82
C ILE A 292 -6.93 13.88 6.68
N LYS A 293 -6.86 13.74 8.01
CA LYS A 293 -7.53 14.65 8.95
C LYS A 293 -7.04 16.10 8.78
N ALA A 294 -5.75 16.27 8.47
CA ALA A 294 -5.15 17.58 8.20
C ALA A 294 -5.44 18.15 6.79
N LYS A 295 -6.21 17.44 5.94
CA LYS A 295 -6.40 17.78 4.52
C LYS A 295 -5.07 18.04 3.79
N ALA A 296 -4.06 17.25 4.12
CA ALA A 296 -2.69 17.44 3.64
C ALA A 296 -2.28 16.34 2.66
N ILE A 297 -3.20 15.79 1.86
CA ILE A 297 -2.92 14.72 0.90
C ILE A 297 -3.43 15.13 -0.47
N ASP A 298 -2.60 14.89 -1.48
CA ASP A 298 -2.98 15.01 -2.88
C ASP A 298 -3.35 13.62 -3.43
N THR A 299 -4.64 13.38 -3.64
CA THR A 299 -5.17 12.06 -3.98
C THR A 299 -5.05 11.72 -5.46
N GLN A 300 -5.08 12.72 -6.35
CA GLN A 300 -5.10 12.49 -7.80
C GLN A 300 -3.79 11.84 -8.31
N PRO A 301 -2.59 12.38 -8.02
CA PRO A 301 -1.33 11.77 -8.47
C PRO A 301 -1.09 10.41 -7.79
N ALA A 302 -1.45 10.28 -6.51
CA ALA A 302 -1.32 9.03 -5.76
C ALA A 302 -2.17 7.91 -6.38
N PHE A 303 -3.39 8.24 -6.84
CA PHE A 303 -4.28 7.28 -7.48
C PHE A 303 -3.68 6.69 -8.76
N VAL A 304 -3.12 7.52 -9.64
CA VAL A 304 -2.51 7.04 -10.90
C VAL A 304 -1.38 6.03 -10.64
N ILE A 305 -0.47 6.36 -9.71
CA ILE A 305 0.64 5.46 -9.35
C ILE A 305 0.12 4.17 -8.73
N SER A 306 -0.90 4.27 -7.87
CA SER A 306 -1.50 3.10 -7.21
C SER A 306 -2.11 2.11 -8.20
N VAL A 307 -2.83 2.62 -9.21
CA VAL A 307 -3.46 1.79 -10.24
C VAL A 307 -2.39 1.10 -11.08
N LEU A 308 -1.37 1.85 -11.53
CA LEU A 308 -0.25 1.28 -12.28
C LEU A 308 0.50 0.22 -11.47
N ALA A 309 0.74 0.46 -10.17
CA ALA A 309 1.42 -0.48 -9.31
C ALA A 309 0.60 -1.76 -9.08
N GLY A 310 -0.72 -1.65 -8.88
CA GLY A 310 -1.62 -2.79 -8.78
C GLY A 310 -1.63 -3.63 -10.05
N PHE A 311 -1.74 -2.99 -11.22
CA PHE A 311 -1.67 -3.70 -12.51
C PHE A 311 -0.32 -4.37 -12.75
N MET A 312 0.80 -3.69 -12.46
CA MET A 312 2.13 -4.29 -12.58
C MET A 312 2.28 -5.51 -11.66
N PHE A 313 1.79 -5.43 -10.42
CA PHE A 313 1.83 -6.56 -9.49
C PHE A 313 0.95 -7.73 -9.97
N SER A 314 -0.28 -7.47 -10.40
CA SER A 314 -1.13 -8.53 -10.96
C SER A 314 -0.52 -9.13 -12.23
N ALA A 315 0.10 -8.32 -13.08
CA ALA A 315 0.76 -8.79 -14.29
C ALA A 315 1.94 -9.72 -13.95
N THR A 316 2.77 -9.40 -12.95
CA THR A 316 3.89 -10.27 -12.56
C THR A 316 3.40 -11.60 -11.96
N GLN A 317 2.36 -11.58 -11.12
CA GLN A 317 1.74 -12.80 -10.60
C GLN A 317 1.10 -13.64 -11.70
N PHE A 318 0.42 -12.99 -12.66
CA PHE A 318 -0.13 -13.67 -13.82
C PHE A 318 0.97 -14.32 -14.67
N LEU A 319 2.07 -13.63 -14.93
CA LEU A 319 3.20 -14.17 -15.70
C LEU A 319 3.90 -15.33 -14.99
N ARG A 320 3.92 -15.33 -13.65
CA ARG A 320 4.39 -16.44 -12.83
C ARG A 320 3.47 -17.65 -12.95
N TYR A 321 2.16 -17.43 -12.80
CA TYR A 321 1.17 -18.48 -12.94
C TYR A 321 1.11 -19.05 -14.38
N ALA A 322 1.20 -18.20 -15.39
CA ALA A 322 1.25 -18.62 -16.79
C ALA A 322 2.43 -19.56 -17.08
N ASN A 323 3.55 -19.37 -16.37
CA ASN A 323 4.70 -20.26 -16.45
C ASN A 323 4.40 -21.63 -15.86
N GLU A 324 3.74 -21.69 -14.70
CA GLU A 324 3.36 -22.94 -14.02
C GLU A 324 2.43 -23.81 -14.88
N LEU A 325 1.59 -23.20 -15.72
CA LEU A 325 0.64 -23.92 -16.56
C LEU A 325 1.23 -24.44 -17.89
N GLU A 326 2.43 -24.00 -18.27
CA GLU A 326 3.02 -24.19 -19.61
C GLU A 326 2.05 -23.83 -20.78
N LEU A 327 0.98 -23.07 -20.50
CA LEU A 327 -0.10 -22.70 -21.43
C LEU A 327 -0.76 -23.88 -22.20
N SER A 328 -0.86 -25.08 -21.60
CA SER A 328 -1.52 -26.21 -22.27
C SER A 328 -3.06 -26.14 -22.17
N SER A 329 -3.75 -26.58 -23.23
CA SER A 329 -5.22 -26.54 -23.31
C SER A 329 -5.94 -27.44 -22.28
N GLU A 330 -5.28 -28.50 -21.79
CA GLU A 330 -5.82 -29.35 -20.71
C GLU A 330 -5.70 -28.68 -19.33
N ALA A 331 -4.65 -27.90 -19.08
CA ALA A 331 -4.43 -27.19 -17.81
C ALA A 331 -5.49 -26.10 -17.56
N ILE A 332 -5.93 -25.43 -18.63
CA ILE A 332 -6.95 -24.39 -18.62
C ILE A 332 -8.34 -24.96 -18.27
N LEU A 333 -8.61 -26.21 -18.64
CA LEU A 333 -9.89 -26.89 -18.40
C LEU A 333 -9.98 -27.58 -17.03
N ASN A 334 -8.86 -28.02 -16.47
CA ASN A 334 -8.84 -28.87 -15.27
C ASN A 334 -8.42 -28.18 -13.96
N SER A 335 -8.07 -26.89 -13.95
CA SER A 335 -7.52 -26.27 -12.73
C SER A 335 -8.20 -24.94 -12.36
N SER A 336 -8.04 -24.58 -11.09
CA SER A 336 -8.48 -23.40 -10.34
C SER A 336 -8.10 -22.02 -10.93
N LEU A 337 -8.10 -21.88 -12.26
CA LEU A 337 -7.75 -20.68 -12.99
C LEU A 337 -8.65 -19.49 -12.63
N PRO A 338 -9.99 -19.62 -12.50
CA PRO A 338 -10.83 -18.54 -11.98
C PRO A 338 -10.41 -18.11 -10.57
N ASP A 339 -10.16 -19.06 -9.66
CA ASP A 339 -9.79 -18.78 -8.27
C ASP A 339 -8.41 -18.10 -8.18
N ARG A 340 -7.43 -18.57 -8.94
CA ARG A 340 -6.07 -17.98 -8.98
C ARG A 340 -6.06 -16.61 -9.64
N LEU A 341 -6.85 -16.39 -10.69
CA LEU A 341 -7.04 -15.06 -11.29
C LEU A 341 -7.73 -14.11 -10.30
N PHE A 342 -8.73 -14.61 -9.56
CA PHE A 342 -9.39 -13.84 -8.51
C PHE A 342 -8.42 -13.45 -7.39
N ILE A 343 -7.62 -14.39 -6.88
CA ILE A 343 -6.56 -14.13 -5.90
C ILE A 343 -5.53 -13.12 -6.44
N THR A 344 -5.12 -13.27 -7.70
CA THR A 344 -4.19 -12.34 -8.36
C THR A 344 -4.76 -10.92 -8.46
N GLY A 345 -6.07 -10.80 -8.72
CA GLY A 345 -6.80 -9.54 -8.71
C GLY A 345 -6.87 -8.91 -7.31
N ILE A 346 -7.14 -9.71 -6.27
CA ILE A 346 -7.14 -9.26 -4.88
C ILE A 346 -5.75 -8.76 -4.47
N LEU A 347 -4.69 -9.52 -4.75
CA LEU A 347 -3.33 -9.10 -4.41
C LEU A 347 -2.91 -7.83 -5.16
N GLY A 348 -3.34 -7.68 -6.42
CA GLY A 348 -3.19 -6.44 -7.18
C GLY A 348 -3.89 -5.26 -6.53
N ALA A 349 -5.13 -5.44 -6.07
CA ALA A 349 -5.88 -4.42 -5.37
C ALA A 349 -5.21 -4.03 -4.02
N ILE A 350 -4.71 -5.01 -3.26
CA ILE A 350 -3.95 -4.77 -2.03
C ILE A 350 -2.67 -3.97 -2.33
N SER A 351 -1.93 -4.35 -3.38
CA SER A 351 -0.75 -3.61 -3.84
C SER A 351 -1.10 -2.18 -4.23
N ALA A 352 -2.21 -1.97 -4.96
CA ALA A 352 -2.69 -0.63 -5.29
C ALA A 352 -2.97 0.19 -4.03
N VAL A 353 -3.71 -0.33 -3.07
CA VAL A 353 -4.00 0.37 -1.79
C VAL A 353 -2.70 0.71 -1.05
N LEU A 354 -1.74 -0.23 -0.98
CA LEU A 354 -0.44 0.02 -0.36
C LEU A 354 0.30 1.18 -1.04
N PHE A 355 0.41 1.16 -2.37
CA PHE A 355 1.05 2.23 -3.12
C PHE A 355 0.28 3.54 -3.04
N PHE A 356 -1.04 3.52 -2.95
CA PHE A 356 -1.85 4.72 -2.73
C PHE A 356 -1.48 5.38 -1.41
N VAL A 357 -1.46 4.61 -0.32
CA VAL A 357 -1.09 5.10 1.02
C VAL A 357 0.34 5.63 1.04
N LEU A 358 1.29 4.86 0.52
CA LEU A 358 2.71 5.23 0.50
C LEU A 358 2.95 6.49 -0.34
N THR A 359 2.43 6.55 -1.56
CA THR A 359 2.61 7.71 -2.44
C THR A 359 1.94 8.96 -1.86
N SER A 360 0.73 8.83 -1.32
CA SER A 360 0.00 9.90 -0.63
C SER A 360 0.79 10.50 0.53
N ILE A 361 1.30 9.66 1.44
CA ILE A 361 2.11 10.13 2.57
C ILE A 361 3.40 10.75 2.07
N SER A 362 4.08 10.08 1.14
CA SER A 362 5.40 10.51 0.68
C SER A 362 5.37 11.85 -0.03
N ASP A 363 4.38 12.11 -0.89
CA ASP A 363 4.21 13.39 -1.58
C ASP A 363 3.92 14.49 -0.56
N SER A 364 2.97 14.24 0.35
CA SER A 364 2.62 15.14 1.45
C SER A 364 3.81 15.51 2.36
N VAL A 365 4.51 14.51 2.90
CA VAL A 365 5.68 14.70 3.79
C VAL A 365 6.81 15.40 3.05
N THR A 366 7.11 14.98 1.81
CA THR A 366 8.21 15.55 1.04
C THR A 366 7.94 16.99 0.66
N ARG A 367 6.69 17.35 0.28
CA ARG A 367 6.34 18.74 -0.01
C ARG A 367 6.45 19.65 1.21
N GLN A 368 6.08 19.15 2.39
CA GLN A 368 6.17 19.93 3.61
C GLN A 368 7.62 20.23 4.03
N TYR A 369 8.52 19.25 3.90
CA TYR A 369 9.87 19.37 4.48
C TYR A 369 10.99 19.54 3.48
N TRP A 370 10.85 19.01 2.25
CA TRP A 370 11.89 19.06 1.23
C TRP A 370 11.33 19.03 -0.22
N PRO A 371 10.53 20.04 -0.62
CA PRO A 371 9.81 20.03 -1.90
C PRO A 371 10.73 19.93 -3.13
N GLU A 372 11.99 20.36 -2.99
CA GLU A 372 12.97 20.30 -4.08
C GLU A 372 13.23 18.88 -4.59
N LYS A 373 13.01 17.86 -3.75
CA LYS A 373 13.18 16.45 -4.13
C LYS A 373 12.19 15.98 -5.19
N LEU A 374 11.06 16.68 -5.33
CA LEU A 374 9.99 16.35 -6.26
C LEU A 374 10.10 17.10 -7.60
N LYS A 375 11.01 18.06 -7.77
CA LYS A 375 11.05 18.93 -8.98
C LYS A 375 11.07 18.16 -10.31
N ALA A 376 12.00 17.21 -10.48
CA ALA A 376 12.08 16.41 -11.71
C ALA A 376 10.89 15.44 -11.86
N TRP A 377 10.36 14.97 -10.72
CA TRP A 377 9.22 14.07 -10.68
C TRP A 377 7.91 14.78 -11.07
N ASP A 378 7.67 15.99 -10.57
CA ASP A 378 6.51 16.82 -10.87
C ASP A 378 6.45 17.16 -12.37
N LEU A 379 7.61 17.36 -13.01
CA LEU A 379 7.70 17.54 -14.47
C LEU A 379 7.36 16.25 -15.22
N ALA A 380 7.98 15.13 -14.84
CA ALA A 380 7.76 13.85 -15.50
C ALA A 380 6.29 13.41 -15.42
N ARG A 381 5.67 13.47 -14.23
CA ARG A 381 4.29 13.01 -14.03
C ARG A 381 3.24 13.90 -14.72
N ARG A 382 3.56 15.16 -15.01
CA ARG A 382 2.70 16.08 -15.78
C ARG A 382 2.86 15.93 -17.31
N GLY A 383 3.65 14.97 -17.76
CA GLY A 383 3.94 14.74 -19.18
C GLY A 383 5.05 15.63 -19.76
N PHE A 384 5.66 16.49 -18.95
CA PHE A 384 6.73 17.39 -19.37
C PHE A 384 8.10 16.69 -19.36
N PHE A 385 8.23 15.57 -20.08
CA PHE A 385 9.44 14.75 -20.12
C PHE A 385 10.64 15.46 -20.77
N LYS A 386 10.41 16.29 -21.80
CA LYS A 386 11.45 17.00 -22.55
C LYS A 386 11.97 18.24 -21.80
N ASN A 387 12.56 18.00 -20.63
CA ASN A 387 13.08 19.04 -19.74
C ASN A 387 14.45 18.69 -19.19
N LYS A 388 15.32 19.71 -19.02
CA LYS A 388 16.70 19.49 -18.54
C LYS A 388 16.76 18.78 -17.17
N PRO A 389 15.91 19.08 -16.16
CA PRO A 389 15.92 18.35 -14.90
C PRO A 389 15.62 16.86 -15.04
N VAL A 390 14.64 16.48 -15.87
CA VAL A 390 14.28 15.07 -16.12
C VAL A 390 15.43 14.36 -16.82
N GLY A 391 16.00 14.98 -17.86
CA GLY A 391 17.16 14.46 -18.57
C GLY A 391 18.39 14.26 -17.66
N ARG A 392 18.70 15.24 -16.82
CA ARG A 392 19.79 15.12 -15.83
C ARG A 392 19.53 13.98 -14.84
N SER A 393 18.29 13.83 -14.37
CA SER A 393 17.93 12.74 -13.47
C SER A 393 18.17 11.37 -14.07
N ALA A 394 17.85 11.18 -15.36
CA ALA A 394 18.06 9.93 -16.09
C ALA A 394 19.54 9.59 -16.31
N ILE A 395 20.38 10.56 -16.68
CA ILE A 395 21.81 10.33 -16.86
C ILE A 395 22.48 10.03 -15.52
N LEU A 396 22.21 10.85 -14.51
CA LEU A 396 22.80 10.70 -13.18
C LEU A 396 22.42 9.37 -12.53
N SER A 397 21.23 8.84 -12.79
CA SER A 397 20.85 7.53 -12.25
C SER A 397 21.73 6.39 -12.73
N ILE A 398 22.18 6.42 -13.99
CA ILE A 398 23.08 5.41 -14.55
C ILE A 398 24.45 5.52 -13.87
N CYS A 399 24.97 6.75 -13.69
CA CYS A 399 26.24 6.97 -13.00
C CYS A 399 26.18 6.51 -11.54
N ILE A 400 25.12 6.84 -10.80
CA ILE A 400 24.96 6.44 -9.40
C ILE A 400 24.85 4.91 -9.29
N ALA A 401 24.04 4.27 -10.13
CA ALA A 401 23.93 2.81 -10.15
C ALA A 401 25.30 2.14 -10.41
N GLY A 402 26.07 2.65 -11.37
CA GLY A 402 27.43 2.18 -11.65
C GLY A 402 28.39 2.40 -10.47
N MET A 403 28.32 3.55 -9.79
CA MET A 403 29.12 3.81 -8.59
C MET A 403 28.77 2.85 -7.44
N LEU A 404 27.48 2.58 -7.22
CA LEU A 404 27.04 1.62 -6.19
C LEU A 404 27.48 0.20 -6.53
N ALA A 405 27.34 -0.23 -7.80
CA ALA A 405 27.81 -1.54 -8.25
C ALA A 405 29.33 -1.69 -8.12
N GLY A 406 30.10 -0.64 -8.49
CA GLY A 406 31.54 -0.61 -8.30
C GLY A 406 31.96 -0.65 -6.83
N LEU A 407 31.29 0.11 -5.97
CA LEU A 407 31.51 0.09 -4.52
C LEU A 407 31.24 -1.31 -3.95
N TRP A 408 30.12 -1.94 -4.35
CA TRP A 408 29.77 -3.29 -3.92
C TRP A 408 30.84 -4.31 -4.34
N ALA A 409 31.31 -4.22 -5.59
CA ALA A 409 32.37 -5.09 -6.11
C ALA A 409 33.71 -4.91 -5.36
N VAL A 410 34.08 -3.67 -5.00
CA VAL A 410 35.29 -3.37 -4.22
C VAL A 410 35.17 -3.93 -2.80
N LEU A 411 34.02 -3.73 -2.14
CA LEU A 411 33.79 -4.24 -0.78
C LEU A 411 33.93 -5.76 -0.71
N LEU A 412 33.42 -6.49 -1.70
CA LEU A 412 33.63 -7.94 -1.82
C LEU A 412 35.09 -8.38 -2.03
N GLN A 413 35.97 -7.50 -2.50
CA GLN A 413 37.40 -7.82 -2.62
C GLN A 413 38.15 -7.54 -1.33
N ILE A 414 37.68 -6.58 -0.53
CA ILE A 414 38.32 -6.19 0.73
C ILE A 414 38.16 -7.26 1.81
N PHE A 415 37.03 -7.97 1.84
CA PHE A 415 36.77 -9.01 2.84
C PHE A 415 37.20 -10.40 2.33
N PRO A 416 38.36 -10.95 2.76
CA PRO A 416 38.98 -12.12 2.12
C PRO A 416 38.21 -13.44 2.28
N GLY A 417 37.32 -13.53 3.27
CA GLY A 417 36.43 -14.68 3.48
C GLY A 417 35.06 -14.55 2.80
N THR A 418 34.79 -13.45 2.10
CA THR A 418 33.49 -13.28 1.45
C THR A 418 33.33 -14.16 0.23
N HIS A 419 32.18 -14.78 0.15
CA HIS A 419 31.74 -15.51 -1.01
C HIS A 419 30.25 -15.24 -1.25
N ILE A 420 29.83 -15.44 -2.49
CA ILE A 420 28.47 -15.14 -2.93
C ILE A 420 27.78 -16.48 -3.10
N THR A 421 26.55 -16.62 -2.59
CA THR A 421 25.78 -17.84 -2.82
C THR A 421 25.70 -18.15 -4.30
N ALA A 422 26.00 -19.38 -4.66
CA ALA A 422 25.99 -19.80 -6.06
C ALA A 422 24.58 -20.05 -6.61
N ASP A 423 23.55 -19.67 -5.86
CA ASP A 423 22.14 -19.81 -6.22
C ASP A 423 21.86 -18.97 -7.48
N VAL A 424 21.87 -19.66 -8.63
CA VAL A 424 21.44 -19.11 -9.91
C VAL A 424 20.11 -19.76 -10.24
N ARG A 425 19.04 -19.26 -9.61
CA ARG A 425 17.69 -19.48 -10.14
C ARG A 425 17.56 -18.67 -11.42
N LEU A 426 17.40 -19.37 -12.53
CA LEU A 426 17.09 -18.74 -13.82
C LEU A 426 15.72 -18.08 -13.71
N GLN A 427 15.60 -16.81 -14.09
CA GLN A 427 14.31 -16.12 -14.08
C GLN A 427 13.34 -16.72 -15.11
N SER A 428 13.86 -17.36 -16.15
CA SER A 428 13.12 -18.19 -17.10
C SER A 428 12.36 -19.35 -16.48
N SER A 429 12.75 -19.85 -15.30
CA SER A 429 11.98 -20.89 -14.61
C SER A 429 10.86 -20.32 -13.73
N ASN A 430 10.86 -19.00 -13.48
CA ASN A 430 9.87 -18.35 -12.63
C ASN A 430 8.72 -17.70 -13.41
N PHE A 431 8.96 -17.30 -14.67
CA PHE A 431 8.02 -16.47 -15.43
C PHE A 431 7.94 -16.88 -16.89
N ALA A 432 6.74 -16.80 -17.47
CA ALA A 432 6.53 -17.03 -18.91
C ALA A 432 7.24 -15.97 -19.77
N PHE A 433 7.30 -14.72 -19.29
CA PHE A 433 8.04 -13.62 -19.90
C PHE A 433 8.98 -12.94 -18.88
N PRO A 434 10.17 -13.53 -18.62
CA PRO A 434 11.07 -13.07 -17.55
C PRO A 434 11.48 -11.61 -17.70
N SER A 435 11.76 -11.17 -18.93
CA SER A 435 12.19 -9.81 -19.21
C SER A 435 11.19 -8.75 -18.75
N ILE A 436 9.89 -8.98 -18.94
CA ILE A 436 8.87 -8.01 -18.54
C ILE A 436 8.61 -8.11 -17.03
N ALA A 437 8.47 -9.33 -16.52
CA ALA A 437 8.16 -9.57 -15.11
C ALA A 437 9.25 -9.00 -14.19
N VAL A 438 10.52 -9.30 -14.47
CA VAL A 438 11.66 -8.84 -13.65
C VAL A 438 11.80 -7.31 -13.69
N LEU A 439 11.57 -6.67 -14.83
CA LEU A 439 11.60 -5.21 -14.91
C LEU A 439 10.46 -4.56 -14.10
N MET A 440 9.26 -5.16 -14.12
CA MET A 440 8.13 -4.69 -13.30
C MET A 440 8.41 -4.88 -11.80
N GLU A 441 8.89 -6.06 -11.39
CA GLU A 441 9.24 -6.34 -9.98
C GLU A 441 10.36 -5.40 -9.50
N ASN A 442 11.41 -5.19 -10.31
CA ASN A 442 12.50 -4.26 -9.98
C ASN A 442 12.01 -2.82 -9.84
N LEU A 443 11.10 -2.36 -10.71
CA LEU A 443 10.55 -1.00 -10.64
C LEU A 443 9.67 -0.83 -9.40
N LEU A 444 8.77 -1.78 -9.14
CA LEU A 444 7.91 -1.79 -7.96
C LEU A 444 8.74 -1.82 -6.66
N GLY A 445 9.74 -2.71 -6.58
CA GLY A 445 10.65 -2.80 -5.44
C GLY A 445 11.44 -1.51 -5.23
N SER A 446 11.93 -0.90 -6.31
CA SER A 446 12.66 0.36 -6.24
C SER A 446 11.79 1.53 -5.77
N LEU A 447 10.54 1.60 -6.25
CA LEU A 447 9.57 2.58 -5.77
C LEU A 447 9.26 2.36 -4.29
N LEU A 448 8.97 1.12 -3.88
CA LEU A 448 8.66 0.76 -2.50
C LEU A 448 9.78 1.20 -1.55
N VAL A 449 11.03 0.88 -1.88
CA VAL A 449 12.21 1.25 -1.08
C VAL A 449 12.36 2.76 -1.02
N VAL A 450 12.44 3.46 -2.16
CA VAL A 450 12.71 4.91 -2.17
C VAL A 450 11.60 5.70 -1.49
N ILE A 451 10.34 5.33 -1.72
CA ILE A 451 9.19 5.99 -1.10
C ILE A 451 9.23 5.79 0.41
N SER A 452 9.31 4.53 0.88
CA SER A 452 9.23 4.22 2.30
C SER A 452 10.46 4.71 3.08
N LEU A 453 11.66 4.43 2.58
CA LEU A 453 12.92 4.74 3.25
C LEU A 453 13.28 6.23 3.16
N LEU A 454 13.28 6.80 1.96
CA LEU A 454 13.85 8.14 1.75
C LEU A 454 12.78 9.23 1.84
N MET A 455 11.65 9.05 1.17
CA MET A 455 10.62 10.09 1.11
C MET A 455 9.75 10.16 2.36
N ILE A 456 9.48 9.04 3.01
CA ILE A 456 8.71 9.00 4.27
C ILE A 456 9.68 9.06 5.45
N LEU A 457 10.40 7.98 5.76
CA LEU A 457 11.24 7.90 6.96
C LEU A 457 12.36 8.95 6.95
N GLY A 458 13.12 9.07 5.86
CA GLY A 458 14.24 10.01 5.74
C GLY A 458 13.80 11.47 5.88
N ASN A 459 12.72 11.88 5.21
CA ASN A 459 12.22 13.25 5.30
C ASN A 459 11.57 13.56 6.67
N GLN A 460 10.94 12.59 7.33
CA GLN A 460 10.45 12.78 8.69
C GLN A 460 11.59 12.86 9.70
N LEU A 461 12.63 12.05 9.54
CA LEU A 461 13.83 12.13 10.36
C LEU A 461 14.50 13.51 10.20
N TYR A 462 14.59 14.03 8.97
CA TYR A 462 15.03 15.39 8.73
C TYR A 462 14.07 16.43 9.33
N ALA A 463 12.76 16.20 9.31
CA ALA A 463 11.78 17.10 9.91
C ALA A 463 11.98 17.28 11.41
N ILE A 464 12.26 16.18 12.13
CA ILE A 464 12.45 16.14 13.58
C ILE A 464 13.84 16.66 13.97
N THR A 465 14.89 16.18 13.30
CA THR A 465 16.29 16.42 13.72
C THR A 465 16.94 17.64 13.05
N LYS A 466 16.35 18.14 11.96
CA LYS A 466 16.93 19.14 11.05
C LYS A 466 18.34 18.80 10.52
N THR A 467 18.75 17.53 10.63
CA THR A 467 20.11 17.08 10.33
C THR A 467 20.11 16.10 9.16
N LYS A 468 20.72 16.50 8.04
CA LYS A 468 20.69 15.72 6.78
C LYS A 468 21.53 14.43 6.84
N TRP A 469 22.63 14.41 7.60
CA TRP A 469 23.56 13.27 7.67
C TRP A 469 23.00 12.03 8.39
N LEU A 470 21.88 12.15 9.10
CA LEU A 470 21.20 11.00 9.70
C LEU A 470 20.47 10.14 8.65
N ILE A 471 20.10 10.70 7.50
CA ILE A 471 19.42 9.95 6.42
C ILE A 471 20.32 8.85 5.84
N PRO A 472 21.61 9.11 5.48
CA PRO A 472 22.55 8.07 5.11
C PRO A 472 22.66 6.94 6.14
N ILE A 473 22.74 7.26 7.43
CA ILE A 473 22.89 6.27 8.50
C ILE A 473 21.64 5.38 8.58
N LEU A 474 20.44 5.99 8.57
CA LEU A 474 19.17 5.28 8.51
C LEU A 474 19.08 4.36 7.29
N SER A 475 19.46 4.87 6.11
CA SER A 475 19.51 4.11 4.86
C SER A 475 20.47 2.93 4.96
N GLY A 476 21.62 3.10 5.62
CA GLY A 476 22.55 2.03 5.94
C GLY A 476 21.91 0.91 6.76
N PHE A 477 21.27 1.23 7.89
CA PHE A 477 20.62 0.20 8.72
C PHE A 477 19.50 -0.54 7.99
N ILE A 478 18.69 0.16 7.19
CA ILE A 478 17.61 -0.47 6.44
C ILE A 478 18.16 -1.35 5.31
N PHE A 479 19.19 -0.92 4.58
CA PHE A 479 19.82 -1.78 3.58
C PHE A 479 20.51 -2.98 4.22
N ALA A 480 21.18 -2.81 5.37
CA ALA A 480 21.81 -3.91 6.09
C ALA A 480 20.82 -5.05 6.36
N LEU A 481 19.60 -4.71 6.78
CA LEU A 481 18.57 -5.69 7.14
C LEU A 481 17.74 -6.20 5.96
N PHE A 482 17.51 -5.37 4.93
CA PHE A 482 16.49 -5.65 3.92
C PHE A 482 17.01 -5.74 2.47
N LEU A 483 18.27 -5.40 2.18
CA LEU A 483 18.75 -5.37 0.78
C LEU A 483 18.70 -6.76 0.11
N GLU A 484 18.97 -7.82 0.87
CA GLU A 484 18.94 -9.20 0.38
C GLU A 484 17.55 -9.61 -0.12
N PHE A 485 16.48 -9.06 0.47
CA PHE A 485 15.10 -9.28 0.02
C PHE A 485 14.86 -8.79 -1.41
N PHE A 486 15.60 -7.77 -1.87
CA PHE A 486 15.41 -7.16 -3.20
C PHE A 486 16.38 -7.67 -4.26
N ILE A 487 17.59 -8.11 -3.88
CA ILE A 487 18.67 -8.44 -4.83
C ILE A 487 18.86 -9.96 -4.99
N SER A 488 18.28 -10.78 -4.10
CA SER A 488 18.36 -12.25 -4.12
C SER A 488 19.80 -12.74 -4.36
N LEU A 489 20.76 -12.12 -3.68
CA LEU A 489 22.18 -12.36 -3.81
C LEU A 489 22.79 -12.29 -2.40
N ASP A 490 22.97 -13.45 -1.79
CA ASP A 490 23.43 -13.51 -0.40
C ASP A 490 24.96 -13.50 -0.39
N VAL A 491 25.52 -12.68 0.50
CA VAL A 491 26.96 -12.67 0.76
C VAL A 491 27.22 -13.41 2.07
N HIS A 492 28.14 -14.36 2.04
CA HIS A 492 28.55 -15.10 3.23
C HIS A 492 30.00 -14.79 3.62
N PRO A 493 30.32 -14.79 4.93
CA PRO A 493 29.41 -15.00 6.07
C PRO A 493 28.47 -13.80 6.30
N PHE A 494 27.33 -14.05 6.97
CA PHE A 494 26.20 -13.11 7.08
C PHE A 494 26.59 -11.75 7.66
N ASN A 495 27.49 -11.71 8.64
CA ASN A 495 28.01 -10.48 9.23
C ASN A 495 28.69 -9.55 8.20
N TYR A 496 29.38 -10.10 7.20
CA TYR A 496 29.94 -9.28 6.12
C TYR A 496 28.86 -8.77 5.17
N SER A 497 27.80 -9.54 4.92
CA SER A 497 26.64 -9.02 4.17
C SER A 497 26.05 -7.79 4.83
N LEU A 498 25.81 -7.83 6.16
CA LEU A 498 25.29 -6.69 6.91
C LEU A 498 26.17 -5.44 6.74
N ILE A 499 27.50 -5.59 6.83
CA ILE A 499 28.45 -4.48 6.69
C ILE A 499 28.45 -3.93 5.26
N ILE A 500 28.51 -4.81 4.25
CA ILE A 500 28.53 -4.41 2.84
C ILE A 500 27.23 -3.66 2.50
N ASN A 501 26.09 -4.25 2.86
CA ASN A 501 24.78 -3.67 2.62
C ASN A 501 24.59 -2.35 3.39
N PHE A 502 25.13 -2.24 4.62
CA PHE A 502 25.16 -0.99 5.37
C PHE A 502 25.92 0.11 4.61
N VAL A 503 27.13 -0.17 4.12
CA VAL A 503 27.95 0.80 3.39
C VAL A 503 27.26 1.24 2.08
N ILE A 504 26.64 0.29 1.36
CA ILE A 504 25.86 0.59 0.16
C ILE A 504 24.65 1.46 0.50
N GLY A 505 23.93 1.15 1.58
CA GLY A 505 22.80 1.95 2.06
C GLY A 505 23.21 3.37 2.46
N VAL A 506 24.36 3.53 3.13
CA VAL A 506 24.92 4.85 3.48
C VAL A 506 25.23 5.63 2.21
N ALA A 507 25.89 5.02 1.23
CA ALA A 507 26.18 5.67 -0.06
C ALA A 507 24.89 6.09 -0.79
N PHE A 508 23.88 5.21 -0.83
CA PHE A 508 22.58 5.49 -1.43
C PHE A 508 21.86 6.67 -0.75
N GLY A 509 21.81 6.68 0.59
CA GLY A 509 21.21 7.78 1.35
C GLY A 509 22.01 9.09 1.22
N ALA A 510 23.33 9.03 1.06
CA ALA A 510 24.16 10.20 0.78
C ALA A 510 23.83 10.82 -0.59
N PHE A 511 23.61 10.00 -1.62
CA PHE A 511 23.13 10.48 -2.92
C PHE A 511 21.76 11.13 -2.81
N TYR A 512 20.86 10.62 -1.96
CA TYR A 512 19.55 11.25 -1.73
C TYR A 512 19.67 12.65 -1.13
N ILE A 513 20.71 12.99 -0.37
CA ILE A 513 20.89 14.37 0.11
C ILE A 513 21.04 15.34 -1.07
N ARG A 514 21.73 14.93 -2.14
CA ARG A 514 22.02 15.78 -3.31
C ARG A 514 20.96 15.69 -4.41
N TYR A 515 20.41 14.51 -4.66
CA TYR A 515 19.55 14.24 -5.81
C TYR A 515 18.08 14.06 -5.43
N GLY A 516 17.20 14.13 -6.43
CA GLY A 516 15.75 14.06 -6.26
C GLY A 516 15.17 12.64 -6.37
N PHE A 517 13.88 12.51 -6.08
CA PHE A 517 13.15 11.24 -6.08
C PHE A 517 13.34 10.43 -7.37
N LEU A 518 13.11 11.05 -8.54
CA LEU A 518 13.21 10.38 -9.84
C LEU A 518 14.60 9.77 -10.07
N THR A 519 15.67 10.49 -9.71
CA THR A 519 17.05 9.99 -9.81
C THR A 519 17.25 8.79 -8.91
N MET A 520 16.77 8.83 -7.66
CA MET A 520 16.97 7.73 -6.71
C MET A 520 16.24 6.45 -7.13
N VAL A 521 14.99 6.56 -7.61
CA VAL A 521 14.23 5.40 -8.10
C VAL A 521 14.93 4.74 -9.27
N LEU A 522 15.31 5.54 -10.29
CA LEU A 522 16.01 5.00 -11.47
C LEU A 522 17.39 4.43 -11.10
N SER A 523 18.11 5.04 -10.16
CA SER A 523 19.40 4.54 -9.71
C SER A 523 19.28 3.17 -9.07
N LEU A 524 18.30 3.00 -8.17
CA LEU A 524 18.05 1.73 -7.49
C LEU A 524 17.55 0.67 -8.47
N PHE A 525 16.65 1.05 -9.38
CA PHE A 525 16.14 0.16 -10.44
C PHE A 525 17.28 -0.40 -11.30
N ILE A 526 18.21 0.44 -11.75
CA ILE A 526 19.35 0.01 -12.55
C ILE A 526 20.32 -0.82 -11.70
N PHE A 527 20.59 -0.42 -10.45
CA PHE A 527 21.47 -1.14 -9.54
C PHE A 527 20.97 -2.57 -9.27
N VAL A 528 19.70 -2.74 -8.91
CA VAL A 528 19.06 -4.05 -8.72
C VAL A 528 19.01 -4.83 -10.04
N GLY A 529 18.75 -4.15 -11.16
CA GLY A 529 18.76 -4.72 -12.51
C GLY A 529 20.08 -5.42 -12.89
N ILE A 530 21.23 -4.85 -12.51
CA ILE A 530 22.55 -5.45 -12.77
C ILE A 530 22.67 -6.85 -12.15
N PHE A 531 22.13 -7.04 -10.95
CA PHE A 531 22.21 -8.30 -10.21
C PHE A 531 21.11 -9.30 -10.61
N THR A 532 19.90 -8.83 -10.89
CA THR A 532 18.79 -9.70 -11.33
C THR A 532 19.03 -10.25 -12.73
N THR A 533 19.78 -9.54 -13.57
CA THR A 533 20.18 -10.03 -14.91
C THR A 533 21.49 -10.83 -14.92
N ARG A 534 22.07 -11.15 -13.75
CA ARG A 534 23.37 -11.82 -13.62
C ARG A 534 23.49 -13.13 -14.39
N ALA A 535 22.44 -13.94 -14.41
CA ALA A 535 22.43 -15.21 -15.12
C ALA A 535 22.70 -15.00 -16.62
N GLY A 536 22.04 -14.02 -17.24
CA GLY A 536 22.15 -13.75 -18.67
C GLY A 536 23.55 -13.30 -19.13
N TRP A 537 24.31 -12.58 -18.29
CA TRP A 537 25.67 -12.14 -18.65
C TRP A 537 26.79 -13.00 -18.06
N LEU A 538 26.51 -13.83 -17.05
CA LEU A 538 27.47 -14.82 -16.52
C LEU A 538 27.39 -16.17 -17.23
N MET A 539 26.24 -16.53 -17.82
CA MET A 539 26.03 -17.79 -18.53
C MET A 539 25.61 -17.51 -19.98
N PRO A 540 26.58 -17.49 -20.91
CA PRO A 540 26.28 -17.35 -22.34
C PRO A 540 25.38 -18.49 -22.82
N ASN A 541 24.40 -18.19 -23.69
CA ASN A 541 23.36 -19.10 -24.18
C ASN A 541 22.37 -19.58 -23.11
N SER A 542 22.34 -18.95 -21.94
CA SER A 542 21.29 -19.23 -20.96
C SER A 542 19.94 -18.68 -21.42
N PRO A 543 18.81 -19.26 -20.98
CA PRO A 543 17.48 -18.70 -21.27
C PRO A 543 17.30 -17.24 -20.83
N ASP A 544 18.07 -16.79 -19.83
CA ASP A 544 18.05 -15.42 -19.28
C ASP A 544 18.91 -14.43 -20.07
N GLU A 545 19.61 -14.85 -21.13
CA GLU A 545 20.42 -13.95 -21.97
C GLU A 545 19.57 -12.84 -22.60
N ASN A 546 18.35 -13.16 -23.02
CA ASN A 546 17.39 -12.20 -23.54
C ASN A 546 16.99 -11.13 -22.50
N LEU A 547 16.86 -11.51 -21.22
CA LEU A 547 16.58 -10.58 -20.13
C LEU A 547 17.72 -9.55 -19.99
N PHE A 548 18.98 -10.00 -20.07
CA PHE A 548 20.13 -9.10 -20.05
C PHE A 548 20.16 -8.14 -21.25
N TYR A 549 19.89 -8.60 -22.47
CA TYR A 549 19.84 -7.73 -23.65
C TYR A 549 18.73 -6.69 -23.60
N ILE A 550 17.54 -7.08 -23.13
CA ILE A 550 16.42 -6.14 -22.97
C ILE A 550 16.74 -5.11 -21.88
N PHE A 551 17.30 -5.53 -20.75
CA PHE A 551 17.71 -4.63 -19.68
C PHE A 551 18.78 -3.62 -20.14
N THR A 552 19.83 -4.08 -20.83
CA THR A 552 20.89 -3.20 -21.34
C THR A 552 20.37 -2.23 -22.41
N THR A 553 19.49 -2.70 -23.29
CA THR A 553 18.81 -1.84 -24.28
C THR A 553 17.96 -0.77 -23.60
N LEU A 554 17.23 -1.12 -22.54
CA LEU A 554 16.44 -0.17 -21.74
C LEU A 554 17.33 0.89 -21.09
N VAL A 555 18.43 0.48 -20.43
CA VAL A 555 19.39 1.41 -19.80
C VAL A 555 20.01 2.33 -20.85
N PHE A 556 20.38 1.81 -22.02
CA PHE A 556 20.88 2.61 -23.12
C PHE A 556 19.82 3.58 -23.66
N GLY A 557 18.56 3.16 -23.76
CA GLY A 557 17.43 4.03 -24.11
C GLY A 557 17.24 5.19 -23.12
N ILE A 558 17.32 4.91 -21.81
CA ILE A 558 17.28 5.93 -20.76
C ILE A 558 18.45 6.92 -20.91
N PHE A 559 19.65 6.43 -21.26
CA PHE A 559 20.81 7.29 -21.52
C PHE A 559 20.59 8.21 -22.72
N VAL A 560 20.17 7.66 -23.87
CA VAL A 560 19.95 8.42 -25.11
C VAL A 560 18.84 9.46 -24.92
N LEU A 561 17.71 9.06 -24.33
CA LEU A 561 16.61 9.98 -24.02
C LEU A 561 17.03 11.04 -23.00
N GLY A 562 17.78 10.65 -21.96
CA GLY A 562 18.34 11.58 -20.98
C GLY A 562 19.24 12.62 -21.63
N PHE A 563 20.15 12.20 -22.50
CA PHE A 563 21.03 13.09 -23.26
C PHE A 563 20.25 14.02 -24.19
N TYR A 564 19.24 13.50 -24.89
CA TYR A 564 18.34 14.30 -25.72
C TYR A 564 17.58 15.35 -24.90
N PHE A 565 17.05 14.99 -23.73
CA PHE A 565 16.34 15.93 -22.84
C PHE A 565 17.27 16.98 -22.22
N VAL A 566 18.53 16.66 -21.95
CA VAL A 566 19.52 17.64 -21.48
C VAL A 566 19.90 18.64 -22.58
N THR A 567 20.05 18.17 -23.82
CA THR A 567 20.50 19.01 -24.95
C THR A 567 19.38 19.83 -25.59
N LYS A 568 18.16 19.29 -25.65
CA LYS A 568 17.01 19.92 -26.34
C LYS A 568 15.85 20.29 -25.41
N GLY A 569 15.91 19.98 -24.12
CA GLY A 569 14.85 20.28 -23.17
C GLY A 569 14.84 21.72 -22.67
N SER A 570 13.65 22.18 -22.28
CA SER A 570 13.43 23.52 -21.71
C SER A 570 14.00 23.65 -20.29
N GLU A 571 14.20 24.88 -19.83
CA GLU A 571 14.72 25.18 -18.49
C GLU A 571 13.63 25.37 -17.44
N LYS A 572 14.01 25.24 -16.16
CA LYS A 572 13.11 25.30 -15.02
C LYS A 572 12.29 26.60 -14.95
N LYS A 573 12.81 27.72 -15.46
CA LYS A 573 12.14 29.02 -15.38
C LYS A 573 10.85 29.10 -16.22
N ASP A 574 10.66 28.18 -17.16
CA ASP A 574 9.58 28.28 -18.14
C ASP A 574 8.28 27.58 -17.69
N LEU A 575 8.24 26.95 -16.50
CA LEU A 575 7.12 26.14 -16.05
C LEU A 575 6.66 26.52 -14.63
N PRO A 576 5.34 26.63 -14.38
CA PRO A 576 4.81 26.94 -13.05
C PRO A 576 5.11 25.82 -12.06
N ASP A 577 5.55 26.20 -10.86
CA ASP A 577 5.76 25.27 -9.74
C ASP A 577 4.45 24.51 -9.45
N TYR A 578 4.56 23.22 -9.13
CA TYR A 578 3.39 22.42 -8.81
C TYR A 578 2.86 22.79 -7.41
N VAL A 579 1.65 23.32 -7.36
CA VAL A 579 0.91 23.56 -6.13
C VAL A 579 -0.16 22.47 -6.01
N PRO A 580 -0.12 21.62 -4.97
CA PRO A 580 -1.17 20.65 -4.71
C PRO A 580 -2.53 21.32 -4.50
N THR A 581 -3.60 20.67 -4.95
CA THR A 581 -4.98 21.16 -4.85
C THR A 581 -5.37 21.55 -3.42
N TYR A 582 -4.93 20.77 -2.42
CA TYR A 582 -5.26 21.06 -1.02
C TYR A 582 -4.65 22.38 -0.51
N ILE A 583 -3.52 22.82 -1.07
CA ILE A 583 -2.92 24.13 -0.73
C ILE A 583 -3.76 25.25 -1.34
N GLU A 584 -4.24 25.07 -2.57
CA GLU A 584 -5.15 26.05 -3.21
C GLU A 584 -6.46 26.17 -2.44
N ASP A 585 -7.04 25.04 -2.02
CA ASP A 585 -8.30 25.02 -1.28
C ASP A 585 -8.16 25.64 0.11
N GLN A 586 -7.04 25.40 0.81
CA GLN A 586 -6.73 26.06 2.07
C GLN A 586 -6.55 27.57 1.89
N ALA A 587 -5.83 28.00 0.85
CA ALA A 587 -5.63 29.42 0.58
C ALA A 587 -6.95 30.13 0.21
N LYS A 588 -7.83 29.46 -0.55
CA LYS A 588 -9.19 29.96 -0.84
C LYS A 588 -10.03 30.08 0.42
N GLY A 589 -10.01 29.06 1.29
CA GLY A 589 -10.72 29.07 2.57
C GLY A 589 -10.29 30.23 3.46
N GLN A 590 -8.97 30.40 3.65
CA GLN A 590 -8.42 31.49 4.46
C GLN A 590 -8.78 32.88 3.91
N ARG A 591 -8.79 33.04 2.57
CA ARG A 591 -9.22 34.30 1.95
C ARG A 591 -10.69 34.58 2.21
N LEU A 592 -11.56 33.58 2.08
CA LEU A 592 -12.99 33.73 2.35
C LEU A 592 -13.25 34.07 3.82
N ASP A 593 -12.56 33.40 4.76
CA ASP A 593 -12.66 33.70 6.18
C ASP A 593 -12.24 35.16 6.48
N GLN A 594 -11.16 35.62 5.85
CA GLN A 594 -10.68 37.00 5.99
C GLN A 594 -11.66 38.01 5.38
N GLU A 595 -12.26 37.71 4.22
CA GLU A 595 -13.30 38.55 3.61
C GLU A 595 -14.55 38.65 4.49
N LEU A 596 -14.95 37.56 5.16
CA LEU A 596 -16.06 37.54 6.12
C LEU A 596 -15.75 38.36 7.39
N GLU A 597 -14.53 38.25 7.94
CA GLU A 597 -14.10 39.07 9.08
C GLU A 597 -14.15 40.57 8.75
N ILE A 598 -13.72 40.95 7.53
CA ILE A 598 -13.80 42.34 7.06
C ILE A 598 -15.26 42.79 6.95
N ALA A 599 -16.13 41.97 6.36
CA ALA A 599 -17.55 42.28 6.25
C ALA A 599 -18.21 42.50 7.63
N GLN A 600 -17.90 41.64 8.61
CA GLN A 600 -18.35 41.80 9.99
C GLN A 600 -17.89 43.11 10.62
N ALA A 601 -16.61 43.46 10.44
CA ALA A 601 -16.04 44.69 10.99
C ALA A 601 -16.75 45.93 10.43
N VAL A 602 -17.03 45.95 9.12
CA VAL A 602 -17.77 47.04 8.46
C VAL A 602 -19.21 47.11 8.98
N GLN A 603 -19.92 45.99 9.08
CA GLN A 603 -21.31 45.98 9.56
C GLN A 603 -21.44 46.52 10.99
N LYS A 604 -20.50 46.20 11.88
CA LYS A 604 -20.48 46.74 13.25
C LYS A 604 -20.36 48.27 13.27
N THR A 605 -19.71 48.90 12.28
CA THR A 605 -19.67 50.37 12.18
C THR A 605 -21.01 50.98 11.78
N PHE A 606 -21.95 50.19 11.25
CA PHE A 606 -23.29 50.65 10.92
C PHE A 606 -24.25 50.66 12.11
N LEU A 607 -23.93 49.98 13.21
CA LEU A 607 -24.75 50.06 14.42
C LEU A 607 -24.41 51.32 15.24
N PRO A 608 -25.34 51.84 16.05
CA PRO A 608 -25.12 53.04 16.84
C PRO A 608 -23.98 52.83 17.86
N SER A 609 -22.89 53.58 17.73
CA SER A 609 -21.74 53.49 18.65
C SER A 609 -21.96 54.26 19.96
N ARG A 610 -22.91 55.19 19.99
CA ARG A 610 -23.29 55.98 21.16
C ARG A 610 -24.79 56.27 21.10
N VAL A 611 -25.51 55.92 22.16
CA VAL A 611 -26.91 56.31 22.32
C VAL A 611 -26.95 57.81 22.61
N GLU A 612 -27.65 58.57 21.76
CA GLU A 612 -27.88 59.98 22.01
C GLU A 612 -28.80 60.18 23.23
N GLN A 613 -28.57 61.26 23.96
CA GLN A 613 -29.28 61.57 25.19
C GLN A 613 -30.54 62.36 24.89
N LEU A 614 -31.70 61.84 25.29
CA LEU A 614 -32.98 62.55 25.22
C LEU A 614 -33.41 62.97 26.64
N PRO A 615 -33.75 64.24 26.90
CA PRO A 615 -34.15 64.68 28.24
C PRO A 615 -35.37 63.92 28.77
N GLY A 616 -35.29 63.38 29.98
CA GLY A 616 -36.42 62.68 30.62
C GLY A 616 -36.74 61.28 30.05
N ILE A 617 -35.95 60.77 29.09
CA ILE A 617 -36.09 59.40 28.57
C ILE A 617 -34.71 58.71 28.60
N ASP A 618 -34.68 57.52 29.18
CA ASP A 618 -33.53 56.62 29.22
C ASP A 618 -33.67 55.53 28.16
N ILE A 619 -32.70 55.40 27.25
CA ILE A 619 -32.76 54.46 26.13
C ILE A 619 -31.46 53.64 26.07
N ALA A 620 -31.59 52.34 25.85
CA ALA A 620 -30.47 51.44 25.57
C ALA A 620 -30.83 50.47 24.45
N GLY A 621 -29.86 50.12 23.61
CA GLY A 621 -30.06 49.16 22.53
C GLY A 621 -28.82 48.30 22.29
N ILE A 622 -29.04 47.09 21.78
CA ILE A 622 -27.99 46.13 21.42
C ILE A 622 -28.45 45.29 20.24
N CYS A 623 -27.50 44.87 19.40
CA CYS A 623 -27.68 43.86 18.36
C CYS A 623 -26.47 42.91 18.42
N GLU A 624 -26.72 41.63 18.71
CA GLU A 624 -25.72 40.56 18.72
C GLU A 624 -26.01 39.58 17.57
N PRO A 625 -25.22 39.59 16.48
CA PRO A 625 -25.46 38.71 15.34
C PRO A 625 -25.17 37.23 15.66
N ALA A 626 -25.91 36.32 15.02
CA ALA A 626 -25.77 34.87 15.17
C ALA A 626 -24.56 34.30 14.40
N GLN A 627 -24.21 34.95 13.30
CA GLN A 627 -23.13 34.60 12.39
C GLN A 627 -22.13 35.75 12.29
N GLU A 628 -21.18 35.65 11.35
CA GLU A 628 -20.20 36.69 11.04
C GLU A 628 -20.90 38.01 10.66
N THR A 629 -22.03 37.95 9.95
CA THR A 629 -22.87 39.11 9.61
C THR A 629 -24.35 38.84 9.85
N GLY A 630 -25.10 39.84 10.30
CA GLY A 630 -26.53 39.73 10.63
C GLY A 630 -27.50 40.40 9.65
N GLY A 631 -28.78 40.06 9.71
CA GLY A 631 -29.89 40.75 9.04
C GLY A 631 -30.56 41.81 9.92
N ASP A 632 -30.37 41.72 11.23
CA ASP A 632 -30.97 42.62 12.21
C ASP A 632 -30.40 44.05 12.18
N TYR A 633 -31.26 44.99 12.55
CA TYR A 633 -30.96 46.42 12.60
C TYR A 633 -31.65 47.10 13.77
N TYR A 634 -30.93 48.01 14.45
CA TYR A 634 -31.56 49.05 15.24
C TYR A 634 -30.82 50.38 15.09
N ASP A 635 -31.53 51.48 15.29
CA ASP A 635 -30.93 52.81 15.27
C ASP A 635 -31.71 53.82 16.13
N MET A 636 -31.00 54.87 16.53
CA MET A 636 -31.47 55.99 17.32
C MET A 636 -30.98 57.27 16.64
N ILE A 637 -31.84 57.88 15.82
CA ILE A 637 -31.48 58.98 14.93
C ILE A 637 -31.98 60.31 15.53
N SER A 638 -31.06 61.26 15.76
CA SER A 638 -31.40 62.61 16.22
C SER A 638 -32.27 63.36 15.22
N LEU A 639 -33.41 63.89 15.67
CA LEU A 639 -34.27 64.78 14.87
C LEU A 639 -34.33 66.21 15.45
N GLY A 640 -33.31 66.58 16.21
CA GLY A 640 -33.18 67.85 16.92
C GLY A 640 -33.02 67.65 18.44
N LYS A 641 -33.13 68.74 19.22
CA LYS A 641 -32.86 68.71 20.67
C LYS A 641 -33.85 67.87 21.50
N ASN A 642 -35.04 67.60 20.96
CA ASN A 642 -36.13 67.03 21.75
C ASN A 642 -36.94 65.94 21.04
N ARG A 643 -36.43 65.47 19.89
CA ARG A 643 -37.04 64.41 19.09
C ARG A 643 -35.99 63.42 18.65
N MET A 644 -36.33 62.15 18.72
CA MET A 644 -35.47 61.05 18.28
C MET A 644 -36.28 60.05 17.49
N ALA A 645 -35.79 59.62 16.34
CA ALA A 645 -36.33 58.48 15.64
C ALA A 645 -35.72 57.18 16.19
N ILE A 646 -36.57 56.19 16.42
CA ILE A 646 -36.19 54.85 16.87
C ILE A 646 -36.57 53.89 15.76
N ALA A 647 -35.61 53.10 15.30
CA ALA A 647 -35.79 52.07 14.30
C ALA A 647 -35.33 50.73 14.87
N ILE A 648 -36.08 49.67 14.61
CA ILE A 648 -35.66 48.29 14.81
C ILE A 648 -36.27 47.42 13.71
N GLY A 649 -35.52 46.48 13.16
CA GLY A 649 -36.04 45.60 12.14
C GLY A 649 -35.14 44.42 11.85
N ASP A 650 -35.70 43.46 11.13
CA ASP A 650 -35.05 42.24 10.69
C ASP A 650 -35.31 42.04 9.18
N VAL A 651 -34.24 41.72 8.45
CA VAL A 651 -34.27 41.43 7.01
C VAL A 651 -34.41 39.93 6.82
N SER A 652 -35.44 39.51 6.07
CA SER A 652 -35.64 38.10 5.74
C SER A 652 -34.42 37.52 5.00
N GLY A 653 -33.79 36.49 5.57
CA GLY A 653 -32.59 35.84 5.05
C GLY A 653 -31.49 35.79 6.09
N LYS A 654 -30.30 35.27 5.74
CA LYS A 654 -29.14 35.19 6.64
C LYS A 654 -27.84 35.49 5.90
N GLY A 655 -26.79 35.84 6.65
CA GLY A 655 -25.46 36.11 6.11
C GLY A 655 -25.35 37.43 5.37
N ILE A 656 -24.37 37.53 4.47
CA ILE A 656 -23.94 38.80 3.84
C ILE A 656 -25.08 39.51 3.08
N GLN A 657 -25.99 38.77 2.45
CA GLN A 657 -27.08 39.37 1.68
C GLN A 657 -28.03 40.19 2.57
N ALA A 658 -28.35 39.68 3.76
CA ALA A 658 -29.20 40.39 4.72
C ALA A 658 -28.51 41.66 5.25
N ALA A 659 -27.22 41.57 5.53
CA ALA A 659 -26.40 42.71 5.97
C ALA A 659 -26.36 43.87 4.94
N PHE A 660 -26.32 43.57 3.64
CA PHE A 660 -26.38 44.59 2.59
C PHE A 660 -27.73 45.32 2.55
N TYR A 661 -28.83 44.57 2.68
CA TYR A 661 -30.16 45.17 2.74
C TYR A 661 -30.39 45.97 4.01
N MET A 662 -29.84 45.54 5.15
CA MET A 662 -29.81 46.34 6.37
C MET A 662 -29.09 47.68 6.13
N THR A 663 -27.94 47.67 5.46
CA THR A 663 -27.19 48.90 5.13
C THR A 663 -27.99 49.82 4.21
N PHE A 664 -28.71 49.24 3.23
CA PHE A 664 -29.62 49.99 2.37
C PHE A 664 -30.75 50.66 3.17
N VAL A 665 -31.40 49.90 4.07
CA VAL A 665 -32.46 50.40 4.94
C VAL A 665 -31.93 51.55 5.80
N LYS A 666 -30.77 51.38 6.46
CA LYS A 666 -30.10 52.45 7.20
C LYS A 666 -29.92 53.72 6.37
N GLY A 667 -29.37 53.59 5.16
CA GLY A 667 -29.12 54.74 4.27
C GLY A 667 -30.40 55.50 3.93
N VAL A 668 -31.49 54.78 3.64
CA VAL A 668 -32.79 55.38 3.36
C VAL A 668 -33.37 56.06 4.61
N LEU A 669 -33.32 55.41 5.77
CA LEU A 669 -33.81 55.99 7.04
C LEU A 669 -33.06 57.28 7.40
N HIS A 670 -31.73 57.28 7.34
CA HIS A 670 -30.92 58.48 7.60
C HIS A 670 -31.19 59.61 6.61
N SER A 671 -31.49 59.28 5.35
CA SER A 671 -31.77 60.28 4.31
C SER A 671 -33.16 60.92 4.43
N LEU A 672 -34.15 60.17 4.95
CA LEU A 672 -35.55 60.59 4.96
C LEU A 672 -36.04 61.05 6.34
N SER A 673 -35.42 60.62 7.44
CA SER A 673 -35.92 60.83 8.81
C SER A 673 -36.07 62.30 9.21
N ALA A 674 -35.20 63.19 8.71
CA ALA A 674 -35.30 64.62 8.93
C ALA A 674 -36.34 65.32 8.04
N LEU A 675 -36.76 64.68 6.94
CA LEU A 675 -37.66 65.26 5.93
C LEU A 675 -39.11 64.82 6.12
N ILE A 676 -39.33 63.58 6.56
CA ILE A 676 -40.66 62.97 6.70
C ILE A 676 -40.89 62.65 8.17
N LEU A 677 -41.77 63.43 8.80
CA LEU A 677 -42.08 63.30 10.23
C LEU A 677 -43.23 62.33 10.52
N SER A 678 -43.94 61.80 9.51
CA SER A 678 -44.88 60.69 9.72
C SER A 678 -44.14 59.36 9.59
N PRO A 679 -44.09 58.53 10.66
CA PRO A 679 -43.57 57.18 10.58
C PRO A 679 -44.16 56.33 9.45
N LEU A 680 -45.48 56.42 9.24
CA LEU A 680 -46.15 55.65 8.18
C LEU A 680 -45.71 56.09 6.78
N GLU A 681 -45.63 57.40 6.54
CA GLU A 681 -45.20 57.93 5.24
C GLU A 681 -43.75 57.58 4.94
N LEU A 682 -42.87 57.65 5.95
CA LEU A 682 -41.46 57.30 5.81
C LEU A 682 -41.29 55.80 5.51
N LEU A 683 -41.97 54.92 6.24
CA LEU A 683 -41.93 53.48 5.97
C LEU A 683 -42.54 53.14 4.60
N ASN A 684 -43.52 53.88 4.12
CA ASN A 684 -44.06 53.68 2.78
C ASN A 684 -43.07 54.09 1.67
N GLN A 685 -42.30 55.17 1.88
CA GLN A 685 -41.20 55.53 1.00
C GLN A 685 -40.10 54.48 1.00
N LEU A 686 -39.72 53.99 2.18
CA LEU A 686 -38.79 52.88 2.32
C LEU A 686 -39.32 51.62 1.62
N ASN A 687 -40.60 51.27 1.77
CA ASN A 687 -41.23 50.13 1.07
C ASN A 687 -41.12 50.27 -0.46
N ARG A 688 -41.33 51.47 -1.00
CA ARG A 688 -41.18 51.73 -2.44
C ARG A 688 -39.74 51.50 -2.89
N LEU A 689 -38.79 52.19 -2.26
CA LEU A 689 -37.38 52.14 -2.62
C LEU A 689 -36.80 50.73 -2.42
N PHE A 690 -37.16 50.06 -1.33
CA PHE A 690 -36.73 48.69 -1.06
C PHE A 690 -37.27 47.73 -2.13
N LYS A 691 -38.54 47.83 -2.51
CA LYS A 691 -39.13 46.96 -3.55
C LYS A 691 -38.52 47.15 -4.94
N GLU A 692 -38.07 48.37 -5.25
CA GLU A 692 -37.40 48.68 -6.53
C GLU A 692 -35.97 48.13 -6.59
N ASN A 693 -35.30 47.97 -5.44
CA ASN A 693 -33.88 47.62 -5.38
C ASN A 693 -33.59 46.22 -4.80
N ALA A 694 -34.51 45.65 -4.03
CA ALA A 694 -34.37 44.33 -3.42
C ALA A 694 -34.74 43.19 -4.39
N THR A 695 -34.08 42.06 -4.19
CA THR A 695 -34.40 40.82 -4.92
C THR A 695 -35.81 40.37 -4.57
N ARG A 696 -36.53 39.83 -5.56
CA ARG A 696 -37.88 39.29 -5.34
C ARG A 696 -37.87 38.25 -4.21
N GLY A 697 -38.79 38.40 -3.27
CA GLY A 697 -38.94 37.49 -2.13
C GLY A 697 -38.21 37.94 -0.86
N THR A 698 -37.37 38.99 -0.93
CA THR A 698 -36.80 39.61 0.27
C THR A 698 -37.75 40.66 0.83
N PHE A 699 -37.94 40.66 2.14
CA PHE A 699 -38.72 41.66 2.88
C PHE A 699 -38.01 42.05 4.17
N VAL A 700 -38.45 43.15 4.78
CA VAL A 700 -37.95 43.61 6.08
C VAL A 700 -39.12 43.80 7.02
N SER A 701 -39.05 43.18 8.19
CA SER A 701 -39.94 43.49 9.30
C SER A 701 -39.34 44.68 10.05
N MET A 702 -40.12 45.73 10.37
CA MET A 702 -39.57 46.92 11.03
C MET A 702 -40.57 47.65 11.91
N ILE A 703 -40.13 48.23 13.02
CA ILE A 703 -40.80 49.35 13.70
C ILE A 703 -39.95 50.59 13.46
N TYR A 704 -40.61 51.67 13.02
CA TYR A 704 -40.02 52.99 13.00
C TYR A 704 -40.96 53.96 13.74
N GLY A 705 -40.40 54.81 14.59
CA GLY A 705 -41.19 55.79 15.32
C GLY A 705 -40.38 57.02 15.72
N ILE A 706 -41.09 58.09 16.04
CA ILE A 706 -40.55 59.36 16.52
C ILE A 706 -40.98 59.55 17.96
N LEU A 707 -40.00 59.64 18.84
CA LEU A 707 -40.15 59.89 20.26
C LEU A 707 -39.98 61.39 20.53
N GLU A 708 -41.01 62.03 21.06
CA GLU A 708 -40.99 63.43 21.50
C GLU A 708 -40.83 63.50 23.02
N ALA A 709 -39.73 64.09 23.51
CA ALA A 709 -39.41 64.06 24.94
C ALA A 709 -40.37 64.94 25.80
N ASP A 710 -40.78 66.11 25.28
CA ASP A 710 -41.70 67.02 26.00
C ASP A 710 -43.05 66.36 26.29
N LYS A 711 -43.54 65.56 25.33
CA LYS A 711 -44.84 64.88 25.41
C LYS A 711 -44.72 63.50 26.06
N ARG A 712 -43.52 62.90 26.04
CA ARG A 712 -43.26 61.49 26.33
C ARG A 712 -44.15 60.57 25.50
N GLU A 713 -44.22 60.89 24.22
CA GLU A 713 -45.05 60.17 23.27
C GLU A 713 -44.17 59.62 22.15
N LEU A 714 -44.33 58.33 21.86
CA LEU A 714 -43.76 57.65 20.72
C LEU A 714 -44.85 57.47 19.67
N THR A 715 -44.77 58.23 18.59
CA THR A 715 -45.59 58.01 17.39
C THR A 715 -44.86 57.02 16.50
N PHE A 716 -45.46 55.89 16.15
CA PHE A 716 -44.77 54.82 15.41
C PHE A 716 -45.67 54.13 14.39
N ALA A 717 -45.04 53.45 13.43
CA ALA A 717 -45.67 52.52 12.52
C ALA A 717 -44.93 51.18 12.57
N ARG A 718 -45.68 50.08 12.55
CA ARG A 718 -45.14 48.71 12.55
C ARG A 718 -45.30 48.13 11.15
N ALA A 719 -44.21 47.88 10.45
CA ALA A 719 -44.19 47.16 9.18
C ALA A 719 -43.95 45.66 9.41
N GLY A 720 -44.94 44.97 10.00
CA GLY A 720 -44.93 43.51 10.16
C GLY A 720 -44.00 42.94 11.24
N HIS A 721 -43.28 43.78 11.99
CA HIS A 721 -42.34 43.37 13.05
C HIS A 721 -43.01 42.82 14.32
N ASN A 722 -42.23 42.33 15.28
CA ASN A 722 -42.73 41.81 16.55
C ASN A 722 -43.52 42.87 17.35
N PRO A 723 -44.48 42.46 18.21
CA PRO A 723 -45.20 43.39 19.07
C PRO A 723 -44.26 44.07 20.07
N MET A 724 -44.61 45.28 20.49
CA MET A 724 -43.83 46.00 21.51
C MET A 724 -44.35 45.64 22.91
N LEU A 725 -43.47 45.25 23.82
CA LEU A 725 -43.83 44.97 25.21
C LEU A 725 -43.79 46.26 26.03
N ILE A 726 -44.89 46.60 26.69
CA ILE A 726 -45.00 47.74 27.60
C ILE A 726 -45.16 47.22 29.02
N VAL A 727 -44.33 47.68 29.94
CA VAL A 727 -44.46 47.44 31.37
C VAL A 727 -44.68 48.76 32.07
N ARG A 728 -45.88 48.94 32.61
CA ARG A 728 -46.28 50.14 33.35
C ARG A 728 -45.57 50.23 34.69
N ALA A 729 -45.43 51.43 35.24
CA ALA A 729 -44.81 51.64 36.54
C ALA A 729 -45.47 50.82 37.67
N ASN A 730 -46.80 50.68 37.63
CA ASN A 730 -47.58 49.86 38.56
C ASN A 730 -47.36 48.34 38.40
N GLY A 731 -46.73 47.91 37.30
CA GLY A 731 -46.43 46.52 36.97
C GLY A 731 -47.41 45.86 36.00
N ASP A 732 -48.41 46.59 35.51
CA ASP A 732 -49.28 46.09 34.42
C ASP A 732 -48.51 45.98 33.12
N THR A 733 -48.90 45.03 32.28
CA THR A 733 -48.18 44.69 31.05
C THR A 733 -49.14 44.73 29.86
N ASP A 734 -48.72 45.40 28.78
CA ASP A 734 -49.47 45.51 27.52
C ASP A 734 -48.58 45.07 26.36
N TRP A 735 -49.12 44.27 25.44
CA TRP A 735 -48.47 43.91 24.17
C TRP A 735 -49.09 44.73 23.03
N LEU A 736 -48.32 45.67 22.49
CA LEU A 736 -48.79 46.61 21.47
C LEU A 736 -48.50 46.08 20.06
N MET A 737 -49.55 45.63 19.37
CA MET A 737 -49.49 45.04 18.03
C MET A 737 -50.38 45.79 17.03
N SER A 738 -49.94 46.96 16.57
CA SER A 738 -50.66 47.73 15.53
C SER A 738 -50.70 47.00 14.18
N LYS A 739 -51.61 47.38 13.28
CA LYS A 739 -51.66 46.84 11.92
C LYS A 739 -50.41 47.20 11.12
N GLY A 740 -49.95 46.25 10.30
CA GLY A 740 -48.68 46.37 9.60
C GLY A 740 -48.42 45.31 8.56
N ILE A 741 -47.88 45.72 7.41
CA ILE A 741 -47.35 44.82 6.38
C ILE A 741 -45.82 44.99 6.30
N GLY A 742 -45.07 43.92 6.13
CA GLY A 742 -43.62 43.97 5.93
C GLY A 742 -43.19 44.83 4.73
N ILE A 743 -42.05 45.51 4.86
CA ILE A 743 -41.44 46.32 3.81
C ILE A 743 -41.01 45.40 2.66
N GLY A 744 -41.30 45.77 1.42
CA GLY A 744 -40.99 45.00 0.21
C GLY A 744 -42.10 44.03 -0.23
N VAL A 745 -43.02 43.68 0.67
CA VAL A 745 -44.07 42.67 0.41
C VAL A 745 -45.07 43.17 -0.63
N THR A 746 -45.61 44.38 -0.46
CA THR A 746 -46.73 44.90 -1.28
C THR A 746 -46.41 46.23 -1.97
N SER A 747 -47.30 46.71 -2.84
CA SER A 747 -47.16 48.02 -3.48
C SER A 747 -47.42 49.14 -2.47
N SER A 748 -46.89 50.35 -2.71
CA SER A 748 -47.05 51.49 -1.78
C SER A 748 -48.51 51.79 -1.41
N LEU A 749 -49.45 51.70 -2.36
CA LEU A 749 -50.87 51.94 -2.09
C LEU A 749 -51.45 50.93 -1.10
N LEU A 750 -51.09 49.64 -1.24
CA LEU A 750 -51.56 48.59 -0.36
C LEU A 750 -50.85 48.62 1.00
N PHE A 751 -49.56 49.01 1.02
CA PHE A 751 -48.81 49.20 2.25
C PHE A 751 -49.44 50.28 3.12
N MET A 752 -49.75 51.45 2.55
CA MET A 752 -50.43 52.56 3.26
C MET A 752 -51.81 52.16 3.81
N LYS A 753 -52.56 51.30 3.11
CA LYS A 753 -53.88 50.84 3.56
C LYS A 753 -53.80 49.75 4.64
N GLY A 754 -52.72 48.96 4.63
CA GLY A 754 -52.53 47.80 5.51
C GLY A 754 -51.68 48.08 6.76
N THR A 755 -51.03 49.24 6.82
CA THR A 755 -50.22 49.68 7.95
C THR A 755 -50.82 50.94 8.56
N GLU A 756 -50.87 51.02 9.89
CA GLU A 756 -51.41 52.17 10.60
C GLU A 756 -50.35 52.86 11.46
N GLU A 757 -50.56 54.15 11.72
CA GLU A 757 -49.76 54.93 12.66
C GLU A 757 -50.45 54.91 14.03
N ALA A 758 -49.66 54.67 15.09
CA ALA A 758 -50.15 54.58 16.46
C ALA A 758 -49.32 55.49 17.39
N VAL A 759 -49.91 55.89 18.51
CA VAL A 759 -49.25 56.73 19.53
C VAL A 759 -49.20 55.97 20.85
N LEU A 760 -47.99 55.85 21.40
CA LEU A 760 -47.74 55.31 22.73
C LEU A 760 -47.35 56.44 23.67
N LYS A 761 -48.14 56.66 24.72
CA LYS A 761 -47.80 57.58 25.81
C LYS A 761 -47.05 56.84 26.92
N LEU A 762 -45.88 57.36 27.29
CA LEU A 762 -45.01 56.84 28.34
C LEU A 762 -45.14 57.71 29.60
N ASN A 763 -45.75 57.16 30.64
CA ASN A 763 -45.77 57.82 31.95
C ASN A 763 -44.47 57.56 32.70
N GLU A 764 -44.20 58.37 33.73
CA GLU A 764 -42.99 58.21 34.55
C GLU A 764 -42.86 56.76 35.08
N GLY A 765 -41.71 56.14 34.81
CA GLY A 765 -41.42 54.77 35.22
C GLY A 765 -41.94 53.67 34.29
N ASP A 766 -42.66 54.02 33.20
CA ASP A 766 -43.05 53.06 32.17
C ASP A 766 -41.82 52.62 31.35
N VAL A 767 -41.80 51.35 30.97
CA VAL A 767 -40.75 50.72 30.15
C VAL A 767 -41.38 50.15 28.89
N ALA A 768 -40.83 50.48 27.72
CA ALA A 768 -41.16 49.87 26.44
C ALA A 768 -39.95 49.06 25.93
N VAL A 769 -40.19 47.85 25.47
CA VAL A 769 -39.18 46.93 24.95
C VAL A 769 -39.54 46.53 23.53
N LEU A 770 -38.65 46.83 22.59
CA LEU A 770 -38.71 46.38 21.21
C LEU A 770 -37.63 45.32 21.00
N TYR A 771 -37.95 44.25 20.28
CA TYR A 771 -37.07 43.10 20.12
C TYR A 771 -37.29 42.43 18.77
N THR A 772 -36.27 41.72 18.28
CA THR A 772 -36.37 40.78 17.15
C THR A 772 -36.69 39.37 17.65
N ASP A 773 -37.20 38.52 16.75
CA ASP A 773 -37.59 37.15 17.06
C ASP A 773 -36.44 36.30 17.60
N GLY A 774 -35.18 36.60 17.27
CA GLY A 774 -34.03 35.92 17.87
C GLY A 774 -33.91 36.04 19.39
N ILE A 775 -34.66 36.93 20.05
CA ILE A 775 -34.86 36.91 21.51
C ILE A 775 -35.87 35.83 21.93
N THR A 776 -37.09 35.90 21.40
CA THR A 776 -38.21 35.05 21.83
C THR A 776 -38.15 33.63 21.29
N GLU A 777 -37.58 33.45 20.10
CA GLU A 777 -37.37 32.18 19.43
C GLU A 777 -36.01 31.55 19.81
N MET A 778 -35.22 32.16 20.69
CA MET A 778 -33.99 31.54 21.22
C MET A 778 -34.29 30.13 21.76
N MET A 779 -33.51 29.13 21.33
CA MET A 779 -33.71 27.74 21.70
C MET A 779 -32.67 27.28 22.72
N ASN A 780 -33.13 26.53 23.73
CA ASN A 780 -32.24 25.79 24.62
C ASN A 780 -31.84 24.42 24.03
N ILE A 781 -31.01 23.65 24.76
CA ILE A 781 -30.57 22.30 24.35
C ILE A 781 -31.71 21.28 24.16
N SER A 782 -32.90 21.57 24.71
CA SER A 782 -34.12 20.77 24.58
C SER A 782 -35.03 21.25 23.44
N ASN A 783 -34.55 22.16 22.59
CA ASN A 783 -35.29 22.81 21.50
C ASN A 783 -36.56 23.54 21.96
N GLN A 784 -36.58 24.07 23.19
CA GLN A 784 -37.67 24.91 23.69
C GLN A 784 -37.36 26.38 23.46
N PHE A 785 -38.35 27.14 23.01
CA PHE A 785 -38.27 28.58 22.83
C PHE A 785 -38.25 29.35 24.16
N TYR A 786 -37.52 30.47 24.19
CA TYR A 786 -37.46 31.37 25.33
C TYR A 786 -38.83 31.96 25.65
N GLY A 787 -39.55 32.40 24.61
CA GLY A 787 -40.95 32.81 24.65
C GLY A 787 -41.20 34.22 25.21
N GLU A 788 -42.31 34.81 24.76
CA GLU A 788 -42.77 36.14 25.17
C GLU A 788 -43.14 36.20 26.67
N GLU A 789 -43.74 35.15 27.21
CA GLU A 789 -44.12 35.08 28.64
C GLU A 789 -42.91 35.21 29.58
N ARG A 790 -41.76 34.65 29.18
CA ARG A 790 -40.53 34.75 29.97
C ARG A 790 -39.95 36.16 29.87
N LEU A 791 -39.90 36.71 28.67
CA LEU A 791 -39.46 38.09 28.44
C LEU A 791 -40.26 39.07 29.31
N GLU A 792 -41.59 38.96 29.27
CA GLU A 792 -42.49 39.79 30.10
C GLU A 792 -42.18 39.68 31.59
N ARG A 793 -42.04 38.45 32.09
CA ARG A 793 -41.74 38.18 33.51
C ARG A 793 -40.42 38.82 33.94
N VAL A 794 -39.38 38.70 33.12
CA VAL A 794 -38.05 39.27 33.40
C VAL A 794 -38.14 40.79 33.44
N VAL A 795 -38.68 41.42 32.39
CA VAL A 795 -38.80 42.88 32.30
C VAL A 795 -39.62 43.44 33.47
N LYS A 796 -40.73 42.80 33.82
CA LYS A 796 -41.57 43.18 34.97
C LYS A 796 -40.80 43.14 36.29
N GLY A 797 -39.93 42.15 36.49
CA GLY A 797 -39.09 42.01 37.67
C GLY A 797 -38.03 43.12 37.80
N VAL A 798 -37.48 43.58 36.67
CA VAL A 798 -36.35 44.53 36.66
C VAL A 798 -36.71 45.96 36.27
N ARG A 799 -37.99 46.26 35.99
CA ARG A 799 -38.50 47.54 35.49
C ARG A 799 -38.05 48.81 36.23
N LYS A 800 -37.66 48.69 37.50
CA LYS A 800 -37.16 49.82 38.32
C LYS A 800 -35.74 50.25 37.96
N GLY A 801 -34.95 49.39 37.29
CA GLY A 801 -33.58 49.68 36.88
C GLY A 801 -33.48 50.74 35.77
N ALA A 802 -32.26 51.16 35.45
CA ALA A 802 -31.97 51.94 34.24
C ALA A 802 -32.16 51.09 32.97
N SER A 803 -32.43 51.70 31.82
CA SER A 803 -32.66 51.03 30.54
C SER A 803 -31.52 50.05 30.19
N SER A 804 -30.27 50.45 30.43
CA SER A 804 -29.08 49.63 30.22
C SER A 804 -29.00 48.42 31.16
N SER A 805 -29.43 48.59 32.41
CA SER A 805 -29.49 47.48 33.37
C SER A 805 -30.59 46.49 33.00
N ILE A 806 -31.76 46.97 32.58
CA ILE A 806 -32.87 46.14 32.10
C ILE A 806 -32.41 45.33 30.88
N LEU A 807 -31.82 46.00 29.89
CA LEU A 807 -31.27 45.37 28.68
C LEU A 807 -30.26 44.27 29.02
N ASN A 808 -29.26 44.56 29.86
CA ASN A 808 -28.21 43.60 30.21
C ASN A 808 -28.77 42.37 30.95
N ILE A 809 -29.81 42.54 31.78
CA ILE A 809 -30.43 41.42 32.48
C ILE A 809 -31.22 40.54 31.51
N ILE A 810 -31.94 41.13 30.56
CA ILE A 810 -32.65 40.37 29.51
C ILE A 810 -31.64 39.54 28.69
N ILE A 811 -30.58 40.17 28.20
CA ILE A 811 -29.55 39.47 27.41
C ILE A 811 -28.87 38.36 28.22
N SER A 812 -28.58 38.59 29.50
CA SER A 812 -28.00 37.57 30.37
C SER A 812 -28.94 36.39 30.59
N ASP A 813 -30.24 36.64 30.81
CA ASP A 813 -31.24 35.57 30.98
C ASP A 813 -31.44 34.75 29.70
N VAL A 814 -31.42 35.40 28.52
CA VAL A 814 -31.47 34.70 27.22
C VAL A 814 -30.22 33.83 27.01
N LYS A 815 -29.03 34.33 27.34
CA LYS A 815 -27.77 33.56 27.25
C LYS A 815 -27.74 32.39 28.23
N GLU A 816 -28.23 32.58 29.45
CA GLU A 816 -28.36 31.52 30.45
C GLU A 816 -29.35 30.44 30.00
N PHE A 817 -30.50 30.84 29.44
CA PHE A 817 -31.48 29.91 28.90
C PHE A 817 -30.94 29.07 27.73
N LYS A 818 -30.18 29.69 26.81
CA LYS A 818 -29.53 29.01 25.68
C LYS A 818 -28.53 27.94 26.14
N GLY A 819 -27.76 28.23 27.19
CA GLY A 819 -26.68 27.35 27.68
C GLY A 819 -25.62 27.12 26.60
N VAL A 820 -25.35 25.84 26.28
CA VAL A 820 -24.36 25.43 25.25
C VAL A 820 -24.94 25.32 23.83
N ALA A 821 -26.22 25.63 23.64
CA ALA A 821 -26.84 25.62 22.32
C ALA A 821 -26.28 26.74 21.43
N LYS A 822 -26.30 26.53 20.10
CA LYS A 822 -25.92 27.56 19.13
C LYS A 822 -27.03 28.61 19.00
N GLN A 823 -26.64 29.87 18.90
CA GLN A 823 -27.55 30.93 18.50
C GLN A 823 -27.90 30.74 17.02
N HIS A 824 -29.18 30.73 16.69
CA HIS A 824 -29.67 30.46 15.33
C HIS A 824 -30.14 31.72 14.61
N ASP A 825 -30.49 32.78 15.34
CA ASP A 825 -30.85 34.10 14.80
C ASP A 825 -30.23 35.26 15.55
N ASP A 826 -30.23 36.43 14.91
CA ASP A 826 -29.68 37.65 15.48
C ASP A 826 -30.52 38.11 16.68
N MET A 827 -29.85 38.65 17.70
CA MET A 827 -30.53 39.12 18.91
C MET A 827 -30.48 40.64 18.96
N THR A 828 -31.60 41.30 18.69
CA THR A 828 -31.71 42.75 18.77
C THR A 828 -32.76 43.17 19.78
N LEU A 829 -32.40 44.17 20.59
CA LEU A 829 -33.22 44.63 21.70
C LEU A 829 -33.03 46.14 21.88
N VAL A 830 -34.13 46.87 22.02
CA VAL A 830 -34.16 48.29 22.38
C VAL A 830 -35.10 48.48 23.57
N VAL A 831 -34.59 49.10 24.64
CA VAL A 831 -35.32 49.40 25.87
C VAL A 831 -35.46 50.92 25.98
N ILE A 832 -36.69 51.40 26.12
CA ILE A 832 -37.04 52.82 26.31
C ILE A 832 -37.72 52.93 27.67
N LYS A 833 -37.24 53.82 28.54
CA LYS A 833 -37.81 54.07 29.86
C LYS A 833 -38.04 55.55 30.07
N ALA A 834 -39.24 55.93 30.51
CA ALA A 834 -39.50 57.30 30.93
C ALA A 834 -38.94 57.52 32.35
N ASP A 835 -37.95 58.41 32.46
CA ASP A 835 -37.27 58.72 33.71
C ASP A 835 -36.90 60.21 33.76
N SER A 836 -37.65 60.97 34.53
CA SER A 836 -37.50 62.41 34.71
C SER A 836 -36.16 62.83 35.31
N SER A 837 -35.39 61.89 35.89
CA SER A 837 -34.10 62.18 36.51
C SER A 837 -32.94 62.21 35.51
N VAL A 838 -33.15 61.71 34.29
CA VAL A 838 -32.13 61.56 33.26
C VAL A 838 -31.93 62.86 32.47
N ASN A 839 -30.68 63.32 32.38
CA ASN A 839 -30.23 64.53 31.67
C ASN A 839 -30.91 65.84 32.16
N LYS A 840 -31.13 65.96 33.47
CA LYS A 840 -31.56 67.20 34.14
C LYS A 840 -30.45 68.24 34.28
#